data_AF-A0A2V9SNF8-F1
#
_entry.id   AF-A0A2V9SNF8-F1
#
_cell.length_a   1.000
_cell.length_b   1.000
_cell.length_c   1.000
_cell.angle_alpha   90.00
_cell.angle_beta   90.00
_cell.angle_gamma   90.00
#
_symmetry.space_group_name_H-M   'P 1'
#
loop_
_entity.id
_entity.type
_entity.pdbx_description
1 polymer ?
#
loop_
_entity_poly.entity_id
_entity_poly.type
_entity_poly.pdbx_seq_one_letter_code
_entity_poly.pdbx_strand_id
1 'polypeptide(L)'
;ELDYEVALHENGNPPFEFIYNTINAASTTNDSQLVVGQKLDETCFTEYGCDTTGGTAPPVSSGQALIASFIGVPTPSPTPSGTPGGGCTVNGSIDGSDATQTDRMFRDGIPSTCAAPKTCPGPFGDGLQHHIDSYTYTNTTGSTQCVTVDPTTECVGTNYIFVVAYLGSFNPGDICANYLADSGSSPDPTQPPVTFSFNVDPGQSFVVVVSEVTADAGCSAYTLNISPQEICGGTGGPCTLQPWNEVADYPLLSESVSVSTDGTFAYAAGGFDGINFVPTNQFNQYNPVNNTWTPLANVPGAFYDAPSAYAANTNRVYVFGGLDATFTPSNVVQVYDVASNTWVANGAPMPGARYFASAAYYSSNGKIYVISGFDENFLETSTTWEYDPVADTWDTSRADTPIPLGGSGYSIVGQNIYLAGTWNGGSGSTVHYTYDIVANTWTQVADVPVNIYRPASGAIGTNTYLVGGGNPFIAAGSKIPKQRKLAPHPSAESPATSYNTTYVYDTVGNSWSNGPNTNVAHSFTGGTAVGNDLIVVTGFDGVSGDTTTVEESHCGPAGTPSPTPTATATATGSPGSCPPVITESTTQVIVDGNSVSCNAGGITTQNSYWRAFNMNTFTGGQDYNITAVQFAIEQAVGGVGGTQSATVNLYANHGAAFPGGDWQSNLIASVPVNIPDQNDTIFNVPVVVTAPGSALELVMEVNIPDGTAQGNVFFIGSNTDPETG
;
A
#
# COMPACT_ATOMS: atom_id res chain seq x y z
N GLU A 1 -1.79 -22.89 55.43
CA GLU A 1 -1.94 -21.58 54.78
C GLU A 1 -0.92 -20.61 55.37
N LEU A 2 0.09 -20.30 54.58
CA LEU A 2 0.93 -19.13 54.73
C LEU A 2 1.05 -18.59 53.31
N ASP A 3 0.45 -17.43 53.08
CA ASP A 3 0.59 -16.70 51.82
C ASP A 3 1.98 -16.07 51.79
N TYR A 4 2.78 -16.43 50.80
CA TYR A 4 3.97 -15.64 50.46
C TYR A 4 4.19 -15.64 48.95
N GLU A 5 4.69 -14.49 48.50
CA GLU A 5 4.93 -14.10 47.13
C GLU A 5 6.45 -14.02 46.91
N VAL A 6 6.93 -14.40 45.73
CA VAL A 6 8.35 -14.25 45.35
C VAL A 6 8.42 -13.30 44.16
N ALA A 7 9.02 -12.13 44.38
CA ALA A 7 9.29 -11.13 43.35
C ALA A 7 10.79 -11.11 43.02
N LEU A 8 11.13 -11.01 41.73
CA LEU A 8 12.48 -10.79 41.23
C LEU A 8 12.60 -9.35 40.71
N HIS A 9 13.62 -8.62 41.19
CA HIS A 9 13.88 -7.24 40.81
C HIS A 9 15.27 -7.13 40.17
N GLU A 10 15.33 -6.61 38.94
CA GLU A 10 16.54 -5.99 38.41
C GLU A 10 16.33 -4.45 38.39
N ASN A 11 17.39 -3.71 38.72
CA ASN A 11 17.38 -2.31 39.17
C ASN A 11 16.37 -1.35 38.48
N GLY A 12 15.32 -0.98 39.22
CA GLY A 12 14.70 0.36 39.16
C GLY A 12 13.69 0.65 38.03
N ASN A 13 12.43 0.26 38.29
CA ASN A 13 11.12 0.75 37.81
C ASN A 13 10.91 1.02 36.29
N PRO A 14 10.05 0.26 35.58
CA PRO A 14 9.16 -0.86 35.97
C PRO A 14 9.72 -2.23 35.50
N PRO A 15 9.28 -3.43 35.99
CA PRO A 15 8.26 -4.24 35.25
C PRO A 15 7.53 -5.43 35.97
N PHE A 16 6.37 -5.82 35.42
CA PHE A 16 5.55 -7.09 35.42
C PHE A 16 5.34 -8.02 36.66
N GLU A 17 4.10 -8.51 36.80
CA GLU A 17 3.57 -9.40 37.87
C GLU A 17 2.92 -10.66 37.23
N PHE A 18 3.16 -11.87 37.76
CA PHE A 18 2.47 -13.11 37.36
C PHE A 18 1.80 -13.77 38.58
N ILE A 19 0.55 -14.22 38.43
CA ILE A 19 -0.26 -14.83 39.50
C ILE A 19 -0.50 -16.32 39.20
N TYR A 20 -0.20 -17.21 40.16
CA TYR A 20 -0.74 -18.58 40.20
C TYR A 20 -1.22 -18.97 41.60
N ASN A 21 -2.22 -19.84 41.67
CA ASN A 21 -2.98 -20.14 42.89
C ASN A 21 -2.63 -21.51 43.53
N THR A 22 -2.84 -21.54 44.85
CA THR A 22 -2.80 -22.58 45.92
C THR A 22 -2.19 -23.99 45.70
N ILE A 23 -1.27 -24.39 46.60
CA ILE A 23 -0.79 -25.79 46.83
C ILE A 23 -1.49 -26.41 48.05
N ASN A 24 -1.98 -27.66 47.93
CA ASN A 24 -2.54 -28.44 49.07
C ASN A 24 -1.45 -29.24 49.81
N ALA A 25 -1.50 -29.24 51.15
CA ALA A 25 -0.62 -30.07 51.97
C ALA A 25 -1.22 -31.48 52.18
N ALA A 26 -0.42 -32.53 51.91
CA ALA A 26 -0.69 -33.88 52.39
C ALA A 26 0.19 -34.20 53.59
N SER A 27 -0.43 -34.76 54.63
CA SER A 27 0.17 -35.05 55.92
C SER A 27 1.22 -36.17 55.84
N THR A 28 2.51 -35.85 55.89
CA THR A 28 3.57 -36.56 56.65
C THR A 28 4.95 -35.93 56.43
N THR A 29 5.86 -36.20 57.37
CA THR A 29 7.16 -35.55 57.55
C THR A 29 8.22 -36.03 56.56
N ASN A 30 8.81 -35.07 55.84
CA ASN A 30 9.89 -35.16 54.84
C ASN A 30 9.40 -35.34 53.40
N ASP A 31 9.09 -34.23 52.74
CA ASP A 31 9.31 -34.15 51.30
C ASP A 31 9.65 -32.70 50.88
N SER A 32 10.67 -32.58 50.04
CA SER A 32 11.07 -31.37 49.33
C SER A 32 10.75 -31.59 47.86
N GLN A 33 9.48 -31.51 47.51
CA GLN A 33 9.05 -31.47 46.12
C GLN A 33 8.71 -30.04 45.75
N LEU A 34 9.71 -29.35 45.22
CA LEU A 34 9.47 -28.16 44.41
C LEU A 34 9.34 -28.67 42.98
N VAL A 35 8.11 -28.78 42.49
CA VAL A 35 7.85 -29.15 41.09
C VAL A 35 7.83 -27.86 40.29
N VAL A 36 8.74 -27.75 39.30
CA VAL A 36 8.68 -26.72 38.27
C VAL A 36 8.35 -27.42 36.97
N GLY A 37 7.20 -27.07 36.39
CA GLY A 37 6.76 -27.59 35.11
C GLY A 37 6.52 -26.45 34.12
N GLN A 38 6.76 -26.72 32.84
CA GLN A 38 6.37 -25.83 31.74
C GLN A 38 5.09 -26.39 31.12
N LYS A 39 4.05 -25.55 30.98
CA LYS A 39 2.85 -25.89 30.21
C LYS A 39 3.06 -25.45 28.76
N LEU A 40 3.06 -26.41 27.83
CA LEU A 40 3.18 -26.11 26.39
C LEU A 40 1.80 -25.97 25.72
N ASP A 41 0.77 -26.71 26.16
CA ASP A 41 -0.64 -26.54 25.75
C ASP A 41 -1.65 -27.19 26.72
N GLU A 42 -2.94 -27.32 26.32
CA GLU A 42 -4.04 -27.83 27.16
C GLU A 42 -4.01 -29.34 27.43
N THR A 43 -3.20 -30.13 26.73
CA THR A 43 -3.22 -31.60 26.87
C THR A 43 -1.85 -32.25 27.09
N CYS A 44 -0.74 -31.51 26.96
CA CYS A 44 0.61 -32.01 27.24
C CYS A 44 1.30 -31.31 28.42
N PHE A 45 1.79 -32.09 29.38
CA PHE A 45 2.57 -31.63 30.53
C PHE A 45 3.90 -32.41 30.64
N THR A 46 5.02 -31.71 30.85
CA THR A 46 6.32 -32.32 31.15
C THR A 46 6.72 -31.99 32.59
N GLU A 47 6.86 -33.03 33.41
CA GLU A 47 7.27 -32.94 34.80
C GLU A 47 8.77 -33.22 34.93
N TYR A 48 9.50 -32.35 35.64
CA TYR A 48 10.88 -32.61 36.02
C TYR A 48 10.93 -32.91 37.52
N GLY A 49 11.09 -34.18 37.88
CA GLY A 49 11.34 -34.61 39.25
C GLY A 49 12.83 -34.51 39.61
N CYS A 50 13.16 -34.08 40.83
CA CYS A 50 14.50 -34.25 41.37
C CYS A 50 14.77 -35.73 41.69
N ASP A 51 15.97 -36.17 41.33
CA ASP A 51 16.52 -37.53 41.49
C ASP A 51 16.24 -38.16 42.89
N THR A 52 15.74 -39.39 42.89
CA THR A 52 15.41 -40.18 44.09
C THR A 52 16.52 -41.12 44.55
N THR A 53 17.71 -41.11 43.91
CA THR A 53 18.78 -42.09 44.17
C THR A 53 19.97 -41.58 44.99
N GLY A 54 19.89 -40.37 45.56
CA GLY A 54 20.68 -39.98 46.73
C GLY A 54 22.20 -40.09 46.57
N GLY A 55 22.83 -39.01 46.10
CA GLY A 55 24.28 -38.90 46.11
C GLY A 55 24.76 -37.49 45.80
N THR A 56 24.91 -36.69 46.87
CA THR A 56 25.45 -35.31 46.92
C THR A 56 24.53 -34.18 46.42
N ALA A 57 23.75 -33.63 47.36
CA ALA A 57 23.12 -32.32 47.22
C ALA A 57 24.11 -31.19 47.56
N PRO A 58 24.02 -29.99 46.96
CA PRO A 58 24.41 -28.77 47.66
C PRO A 58 23.32 -28.45 48.70
N PRO A 59 23.68 -28.04 49.94
CA PRO A 59 22.70 -27.65 50.94
C PRO A 59 22.19 -26.25 50.59
N VAL A 60 20.88 -26.10 50.38
CA VAL A 60 20.24 -24.76 50.41
C VAL A 60 19.57 -24.59 51.76
N SER A 61 20.16 -23.76 52.61
CA SER A 61 19.51 -23.24 53.82
C SER A 61 18.72 -21.98 53.48
N SER A 62 17.64 -21.73 54.22
CA SER A 62 16.81 -20.51 54.10
C SER A 62 17.68 -19.24 54.04
N GLY A 63 17.51 -18.45 52.98
CA GLY A 63 18.22 -17.18 52.78
C GLY A 63 19.44 -17.22 51.83
N GLN A 64 19.71 -18.34 51.16
CA GLN A 64 20.77 -18.40 50.13
C GLN A 64 20.25 -17.95 48.76
N ALA A 65 20.93 -17.01 48.12
CA ALA A 65 20.67 -16.63 46.73
C ALA A 65 21.31 -17.65 45.78
N LEU A 66 20.51 -18.23 44.88
CA LEU A 66 21.00 -18.97 43.72
C LEU A 66 21.36 -17.96 42.63
N ILE A 67 22.66 -17.76 42.41
CA ILE A 67 23.14 -17.01 41.25
C ILE A 67 23.29 -18.02 40.12
N ALA A 68 22.28 -18.08 39.24
CA ALA A 68 22.43 -18.74 37.95
C ALA A 68 23.14 -17.77 37.00
N SER A 69 24.42 -18.00 36.73
CA SER A 69 25.08 -17.36 35.59
C SER A 69 24.65 -18.08 34.33
N PHE A 70 23.80 -17.43 33.53
CA PHE A 70 23.62 -17.81 32.15
C PHE A 70 24.93 -17.55 31.41
N ILE A 71 25.69 -18.59 31.15
CA ILE A 71 26.72 -18.52 30.13
C ILE A 71 25.95 -18.47 28.82
N GLY A 72 25.93 -17.31 28.18
CA GLY A 72 25.39 -17.16 26.84
C GLY A 72 26.14 -18.13 25.92
N VAL A 73 25.53 -19.27 25.64
CA VAL A 73 25.85 -20.01 24.44
C VAL A 73 25.38 -19.09 23.32
N PRO A 74 26.23 -18.71 22.35
CA PRO A 74 25.79 -17.93 21.22
C PRO A 74 24.67 -18.74 20.58
N THR A 75 23.44 -18.27 20.75
CA THR A 75 22.36 -18.68 19.87
C THR A 75 22.76 -18.04 18.55
N PRO A 76 23.02 -18.81 17.48
CA PRO A 76 23.08 -18.19 16.18
C PRO A 76 21.71 -17.54 16.01
N SER A 77 21.70 -16.21 16.09
CA SER A 77 20.61 -15.43 15.50
C SER A 77 20.51 -15.97 14.09
N PRO A 78 19.36 -16.48 13.62
CA PRO A 78 19.21 -16.80 12.22
C PRO A 78 19.47 -15.49 11.49
N THR A 79 20.65 -15.34 10.90
CA THR A 79 20.87 -14.36 9.86
C THR A 79 19.92 -14.78 8.75
N PRO A 80 18.92 -13.98 8.39
CA PRO A 80 18.15 -14.25 7.20
C PRO A 80 19.11 -14.09 6.02
N SER A 81 19.66 -15.20 5.55
CA SER A 81 20.32 -15.24 4.25
C SER A 81 19.27 -14.90 3.17
N GLY A 82 19.72 -14.21 2.13
CA GLY A 82 18.94 -13.22 1.38
C GLY A 82 17.54 -13.65 0.92
N THR A 83 16.60 -12.71 0.93
CA THR A 83 15.44 -12.83 0.03
C THR A 83 15.98 -12.88 -1.40
N PRO A 84 15.58 -13.87 -2.24
CA PRO A 84 15.95 -13.91 -3.65
C PRO A 84 15.74 -12.54 -4.30
N GLY A 85 16.76 -12.01 -4.95
CA GLY A 85 16.63 -10.80 -5.76
C GLY A 85 15.66 -11.08 -6.91
N GLY A 86 14.38 -10.75 -6.73
CA GLY A 86 13.31 -10.67 -7.74
C GLY A 86 13.39 -11.64 -8.91
N GLY A 87 13.65 -12.93 -8.66
CA GLY A 87 13.88 -13.88 -9.73
C GLY A 87 13.89 -15.32 -9.25
N CYS A 88 13.54 -16.22 -10.15
CA CYS A 88 13.65 -17.66 -9.92
C CYS A 88 15.06 -18.21 -9.94
N THR A 89 16.06 -17.36 -10.19
CA THR A 89 17.44 -17.76 -10.20
C THR A 89 18.14 -17.07 -9.06
N VAL A 90 18.58 -17.85 -8.07
CA VAL A 90 19.36 -17.37 -6.93
C VAL A 90 20.80 -17.78 -7.14
N ASN A 91 21.74 -16.87 -6.97
CA ASN A 91 23.16 -17.19 -6.90
C ASN A 91 23.63 -17.00 -5.45
N GLY A 92 24.34 -17.98 -4.91
CA GLY A 92 24.81 -17.98 -3.53
C GLY A 92 26.18 -18.63 -3.37
N SER A 93 26.70 -18.57 -2.17
CA SER A 93 27.95 -19.18 -1.72
C SER A 93 27.83 -19.45 -0.23
N ILE A 94 28.46 -20.53 0.26
CA ILE A 94 28.50 -20.84 1.70
C ILE A 94 29.90 -20.57 2.24
N ASP A 95 30.02 -19.76 3.29
CA ASP A 95 31.25 -19.51 4.04
C ASP A 95 31.02 -19.47 5.57
N GLY A 96 32.08 -19.20 6.32
CA GLY A 96 32.06 -19.22 7.79
C GLY A 96 31.28 -18.09 8.46
N SER A 97 30.66 -17.19 7.69
CA SER A 97 29.78 -16.13 8.19
C SER A 97 28.30 -16.49 8.13
N ASP A 98 27.95 -17.57 7.45
CA ASP A 98 26.56 -18.00 7.27
C ASP A 98 25.95 -18.60 8.53
N ALA A 99 24.61 -18.63 8.55
CA ALA A 99 23.87 -19.28 9.61
C ALA A 99 24.18 -20.78 9.64
N THR A 100 23.96 -21.44 10.77
CA THR A 100 24.22 -22.88 10.91
C THR A 100 22.98 -23.67 11.26
N GLN A 101 22.96 -24.94 10.86
CA GLN A 101 22.03 -25.96 11.35
C GLN A 101 22.77 -27.07 12.09
N THR A 102 22.07 -27.75 13.00
CA THR A 102 22.62 -28.92 13.68
C THR A 102 22.36 -30.18 12.86
N ASP A 103 23.43 -30.94 12.59
CA ASP A 103 23.42 -32.08 11.67
C ASP A 103 23.10 -31.66 10.22
N ARG A 104 23.10 -32.61 9.30
CA ARG A 104 22.63 -32.41 7.92
C ARG A 104 21.65 -33.48 7.52
N MET A 105 20.86 -33.21 6.48
CA MET A 105 19.90 -34.19 5.97
C MET A 105 20.61 -35.45 5.44
N PHE A 106 20.03 -36.62 5.69
CA PHE A 106 20.48 -37.87 5.12
C PHE A 106 20.22 -37.90 3.60
N ARG A 107 21.26 -38.20 2.82
CA ARG A 107 21.21 -38.26 1.35
C ARG A 107 20.94 -39.68 0.91
N ASP A 108 19.69 -40.00 0.59
CA ASP A 108 19.26 -41.35 0.19
C ASP A 108 19.38 -41.63 -1.32
N GLY A 109 19.79 -40.63 -2.10
CA GLY A 109 19.97 -40.74 -3.54
C GLY A 109 18.70 -40.58 -4.36
N ILE A 110 17.55 -40.29 -3.75
CA ILE A 110 16.25 -40.23 -4.42
C ILE A 110 15.66 -38.80 -4.31
N PRO A 111 15.68 -38.02 -5.41
CA PRO A 111 15.05 -36.70 -5.43
C PRO A 111 13.53 -36.79 -5.25
N SER A 112 12.97 -35.82 -4.55
CA SER A 112 11.52 -35.71 -4.37
C SER A 112 10.80 -35.24 -5.63
N THR A 113 9.52 -35.60 -5.80
CA THR A 113 8.69 -35.11 -6.92
C THR A 113 7.28 -34.77 -6.45
N CYS A 114 6.61 -33.83 -7.13
CA CYS A 114 5.21 -33.48 -6.86
C CYS A 114 4.23 -34.66 -6.92
N ALA A 115 4.53 -35.66 -7.76
CA ALA A 115 3.71 -36.85 -7.91
C ALA A 115 3.93 -37.88 -6.80
N ALA A 116 5.04 -37.78 -6.07
CA ALA A 116 5.41 -38.68 -4.99
C ALA A 116 6.05 -37.90 -3.83
N PRO A 117 5.22 -37.30 -2.95
CA PRO A 117 5.70 -36.65 -1.74
C PRO A 117 6.53 -37.62 -0.91
N LYS A 118 7.69 -37.16 -0.47
CA LYS A 118 8.65 -37.94 0.32
C LYS A 118 8.48 -37.62 1.80
N THR A 119 8.72 -38.58 2.67
CA THR A 119 8.86 -38.32 4.12
C THR A 119 10.29 -37.91 4.43
N CYS A 120 10.51 -37.08 5.45
CA CYS A 120 11.85 -36.65 5.84
C CYS A 120 12.81 -37.87 5.96
N PRO A 121 13.95 -37.89 5.23
CA PRO A 121 14.94 -38.97 5.34
C PRO A 121 15.56 -39.13 6.74
N GLY A 122 15.49 -38.07 7.56
CA GLY A 122 16.12 -38.00 8.87
C GLY A 122 17.51 -37.33 8.82
N PRO A 123 18.03 -36.92 9.98
CA PRO A 123 19.39 -36.42 10.09
C PRO A 123 20.42 -37.50 9.76
N PHE A 124 21.60 -37.08 9.29
CA PHE A 124 22.71 -37.98 8.99
C PHE A 124 23.33 -38.58 10.26
N GLY A 125 23.30 -37.85 11.38
CA GLY A 125 23.73 -38.32 12.69
C GLY A 125 25.17 -37.95 13.02
N ASP A 126 25.75 -36.91 12.41
CA ASP A 126 27.09 -36.43 12.75
C ASP A 126 27.10 -35.41 13.90
N GLY A 127 25.95 -34.78 14.19
CA GLY A 127 25.80 -33.78 15.26
C GLY A 127 26.69 -32.53 15.11
N LEU A 128 27.29 -32.30 13.94
CA LEU A 128 28.12 -31.14 13.67
C LEU A 128 27.26 -29.94 13.25
N GLN A 129 27.83 -28.74 13.31
CA GLN A 129 27.21 -27.56 12.70
C GLN A 129 27.56 -27.53 11.22
N HIS A 130 26.56 -27.28 10.38
CA HIS A 130 26.74 -27.09 8.94
C HIS A 130 26.22 -25.71 8.56
N HIS A 131 27.01 -24.93 7.83
CA HIS A 131 26.62 -23.62 7.33
C HIS A 131 25.53 -23.72 6.26
N ILE A 132 24.62 -22.75 6.27
CA ILE A 132 23.42 -22.74 5.44
C ILE A 132 23.09 -21.36 4.88
N ASP A 133 22.45 -21.41 3.72
CA ASP A 133 21.64 -20.34 3.17
C ASP A 133 20.17 -20.76 3.13
N SER A 134 19.25 -19.80 3.23
CA SER A 134 17.81 -20.06 3.18
C SER A 134 17.09 -19.02 2.34
N TYR A 135 16.17 -19.46 1.49
CA TYR A 135 15.43 -18.61 0.55
C TYR A 135 13.94 -18.83 0.72
N THR A 136 13.19 -17.78 1.04
CA THR A 136 11.73 -17.88 1.28
C THR A 136 10.93 -17.38 0.07
N TYR A 137 9.86 -18.11 -0.25
CA TYR A 137 8.96 -17.87 -1.37
C TYR A 137 7.50 -18.02 -0.94
N THR A 138 6.57 -17.48 -1.72
CA THR A 138 5.11 -17.63 -1.47
C THR A 138 4.38 -17.94 -2.76
N ASN A 139 3.49 -18.93 -2.73
CA ASN A 139 2.65 -19.24 -3.88
C ASN A 139 1.51 -18.23 -4.03
N THR A 140 1.68 -17.24 -4.90
CA THR A 140 0.68 -16.21 -5.19
C THR A 140 -0.13 -16.49 -6.45
N THR A 141 -0.01 -17.65 -7.10
CA THR A 141 -0.61 -17.90 -8.42
C THR A 141 -2.11 -18.21 -8.41
N GLY A 142 -2.74 -18.22 -7.24
CA GLY A 142 -4.16 -18.54 -7.07
C GLY A 142 -4.51 -20.03 -7.29
N SER A 143 -3.53 -20.90 -7.58
CA SER A 143 -3.71 -22.36 -7.68
C SER A 143 -2.51 -23.12 -7.15
N THR A 144 -2.70 -24.37 -6.71
CA THR A 144 -1.59 -25.21 -6.22
C THR A 144 -0.52 -25.37 -7.30
N GLN A 145 0.71 -25.02 -6.99
CA GLN A 145 1.84 -25.12 -7.92
C GLN A 145 2.71 -26.31 -7.59
N CYS A 146 3.12 -27.04 -8.64
CA CYS A 146 4.22 -27.99 -8.54
C CYS A 146 5.54 -27.25 -8.74
N VAL A 147 6.19 -26.91 -7.63
CA VAL A 147 7.44 -26.18 -7.58
C VAL A 147 8.59 -27.11 -7.90
N THR A 148 9.46 -26.75 -8.84
CA THR A 148 10.69 -27.47 -9.15
C THR A 148 11.88 -26.61 -8.78
N VAL A 149 12.84 -27.18 -8.07
CA VAL A 149 14.13 -26.56 -7.73
C VAL A 149 15.23 -27.31 -8.49
N ASP A 150 16.01 -26.56 -9.27
CA ASP A 150 17.13 -27.02 -10.09
C ASP A 150 18.43 -26.36 -9.61
N PRO A 151 19.15 -27.02 -8.68
CA PRO A 151 20.41 -26.54 -8.16
C PRO A 151 21.58 -26.91 -9.10
N THR A 152 22.44 -25.92 -9.35
CA THR A 152 23.75 -26.09 -10.01
C THR A 152 24.84 -25.53 -9.10
N THR A 153 26.05 -26.06 -9.17
CA THR A 153 27.14 -25.64 -8.27
C THR A 153 28.52 -25.82 -8.90
N GLU A 154 29.47 -24.98 -8.50
CA GLU A 154 30.90 -25.18 -8.78
C GLU A 154 31.58 -26.04 -7.71
N CYS A 155 30.86 -26.36 -6.63
CA CYS A 155 31.41 -26.97 -5.44
C CYS A 155 31.50 -28.49 -5.58
N VAL A 156 32.72 -29.02 -5.42
CA VAL A 156 33.08 -30.42 -5.68
C VAL A 156 33.95 -30.99 -4.57
N GLY A 157 34.11 -32.31 -4.53
CA GLY A 157 35.03 -32.97 -3.60
C GLY A 157 34.51 -32.96 -2.16
N THR A 158 35.10 -32.16 -1.27
CA THR A 158 34.61 -32.02 0.12
C THR A 158 33.59 -30.90 0.28
N ASN A 159 33.48 -30.01 -0.70
CA ASN A 159 32.67 -28.78 -0.65
C ASN A 159 31.23 -28.97 -1.15
N TYR A 160 30.73 -30.21 -1.22
CA TYR A 160 29.38 -30.46 -1.73
C TYR A 160 28.31 -29.73 -0.91
N ILE A 161 27.24 -29.31 -1.59
CA ILE A 161 26.03 -28.77 -0.98
C ILE A 161 24.89 -29.78 -1.01
N PHE A 162 23.85 -29.57 -0.21
CA PHE A 162 22.61 -30.32 -0.26
C PHE A 162 21.41 -29.38 -0.09
N VAL A 163 20.35 -29.60 -0.87
CA VAL A 163 19.23 -28.66 -1.00
C VAL A 163 17.93 -29.31 -0.54
N VAL A 164 17.21 -28.63 0.35
CA VAL A 164 15.97 -29.11 0.99
C VAL A 164 14.93 -28.00 0.98
N ALA A 165 13.67 -28.33 0.73
CA ALA A 165 12.55 -27.41 0.84
C ALA A 165 11.66 -27.73 2.05
N TYR A 166 11.14 -26.68 2.68
CA TYR A 166 10.31 -26.71 3.88
C TYR A 166 9.05 -25.87 3.70
N LEU A 167 7.93 -26.30 4.28
CA LEU A 167 6.67 -25.56 4.21
C LEU A 167 6.62 -24.46 5.28
N GLY A 168 6.31 -23.23 4.88
CA GLY A 168 6.19 -22.07 5.76
C GLY A 168 7.53 -21.58 6.30
N SER A 169 8.16 -22.38 7.17
CA SER A 169 9.39 -22.01 7.90
C SER A 169 10.34 -23.19 8.05
N PHE A 170 11.64 -22.89 8.15
CA PHE A 170 12.71 -23.85 8.43
C PHE A 170 13.16 -23.76 9.91
N ASN A 171 13.41 -24.90 10.54
CA ASN A 171 13.92 -25.00 11.91
C ASN A 171 15.33 -25.62 11.92
N PRO A 172 16.41 -24.85 12.20
CA PRO A 172 17.79 -25.36 12.21
C PRO A 172 18.10 -26.34 13.36
N GLY A 173 17.24 -26.41 14.39
CA GLY A 173 17.36 -27.37 15.50
C GLY A 173 16.60 -28.68 15.30
N ASP A 174 15.66 -28.72 14.34
CA ASP A 174 14.93 -29.91 13.92
C ASP A 174 14.72 -29.87 12.41
N ILE A 175 15.72 -30.38 11.68
CA ILE A 175 15.77 -30.33 10.23
C ILE A 175 14.73 -31.25 9.56
N CYS A 176 13.90 -31.98 10.31
CA CYS A 176 12.75 -32.70 9.76
C CYS A 176 11.42 -31.94 9.96
N ALA A 177 11.38 -30.92 10.82
CA ALA A 177 10.20 -30.10 10.98
C ALA A 177 9.85 -29.40 9.66
N ASN A 178 8.57 -29.43 9.28
CA ASN A 178 8.04 -28.81 8.05
C ASN A 178 8.68 -29.30 6.73
N TYR A 179 9.39 -30.42 6.73
CA TYR A 179 10.00 -30.98 5.52
C TYR A 179 8.98 -31.17 4.39
N LEU A 180 9.31 -30.69 3.17
CA LEU A 180 8.53 -30.92 1.95
C LEU A 180 9.22 -31.86 0.97
N ALA A 181 10.49 -31.59 0.66
CA ALA A 181 11.21 -32.25 -0.43
C ALA A 181 12.72 -31.99 -0.36
N ASP A 182 13.50 -32.86 -0.99
CA ASP A 182 14.95 -32.74 -1.08
C ASP A 182 15.50 -33.21 -2.44
N SER A 183 16.75 -32.83 -2.73
CA SER A 183 17.47 -33.17 -3.96
C SER A 183 17.94 -34.62 -4.06
N GLY A 184 17.82 -35.42 -2.99
CA GLY A 184 18.22 -36.82 -2.87
C GLY A 184 19.74 -37.04 -2.83
N SER A 185 20.45 -36.42 -3.76
CA SER A 185 21.91 -36.36 -3.86
C SER A 185 22.38 -34.91 -3.90
N SER A 186 23.67 -34.70 -3.64
CA SER A 186 24.29 -33.40 -3.88
C SER A 186 24.42 -33.11 -5.37
N PRO A 187 24.17 -31.88 -5.82
CA PRO A 187 24.52 -31.47 -7.17
C PRO A 187 26.02 -31.57 -7.40
N ASP A 188 26.40 -32.04 -8.57
CA ASP A 188 27.80 -32.20 -8.99
C ASP A 188 27.92 -31.75 -10.46
N PRO A 189 28.77 -30.77 -10.78
CA PRO A 189 28.91 -30.24 -12.15
C PRO A 189 29.42 -31.28 -13.16
N THR A 190 29.93 -32.43 -12.69
CA THR A 190 30.38 -33.54 -13.53
C THR A 190 29.31 -34.62 -13.75
N GLN A 191 28.16 -34.51 -13.07
CA GLN A 191 27.05 -35.45 -13.14
C GLN A 191 25.82 -34.81 -13.80
N PRO A 192 24.81 -35.61 -14.19
CA PRO A 192 23.52 -35.07 -14.61
C PRO A 192 22.88 -34.18 -13.53
N PRO A 193 22.13 -33.13 -13.91
CA PRO A 193 21.44 -32.26 -12.96
C PRO A 193 20.51 -33.03 -12.01
N VAL A 194 20.49 -32.63 -10.74
CA VAL A 194 19.63 -33.20 -9.71
C VAL A 194 18.52 -32.22 -9.35
N THR A 195 17.39 -32.32 -10.04
CA THR A 195 16.21 -31.50 -9.75
C THR A 195 15.25 -32.23 -8.82
N PHE A 196 14.50 -31.46 -8.02
CA PHE A 196 13.45 -32.01 -7.18
C PHE A 196 12.22 -31.11 -7.21
N SER A 197 11.05 -31.66 -6.90
CA SER A 197 9.81 -30.92 -6.93
C SER A 197 8.81 -31.27 -5.82
N PHE A 198 7.94 -30.32 -5.48
CA PHE A 198 6.94 -30.41 -4.42
C PHE A 198 5.73 -29.52 -4.70
N ASN A 199 4.58 -29.84 -4.11
CA ASN A 199 3.36 -29.02 -4.26
C ASN A 199 3.29 -27.96 -3.15
N VAL A 200 2.86 -26.75 -3.51
CA VAL A 200 2.57 -25.65 -2.58
C VAL A 200 1.20 -25.08 -2.91
N ASP A 201 0.29 -25.00 -1.93
CA ASP A 201 -1.05 -24.46 -2.13
C ASP A 201 -1.06 -22.92 -2.20
N PRO A 202 -2.10 -22.29 -2.77
CA PRO A 202 -2.20 -20.83 -2.84
C PRO A 202 -2.09 -20.16 -1.47
N GLY A 203 -1.33 -19.07 -1.41
CA GLY A 203 -1.08 -18.30 -0.19
C GLY A 203 -0.09 -18.96 0.78
N GLN A 204 0.38 -20.19 0.53
CA GLN A 204 1.39 -20.82 1.37
C GLN A 204 2.79 -20.36 0.99
N SER A 205 3.59 -20.08 2.02
CA SER A 205 5.02 -19.85 1.88
C SER A 205 5.82 -21.15 1.96
N PHE A 206 7.03 -21.17 1.41
CA PHE A 206 7.99 -22.25 1.56
C PHE A 206 9.41 -21.69 1.61
N VAL A 207 10.33 -22.44 2.23
CA VAL A 207 11.74 -22.09 2.38
C VAL A 207 12.59 -23.14 1.69
N VAL A 208 13.52 -22.72 0.82
CA VAL A 208 14.55 -23.57 0.23
C VAL A 208 15.86 -23.32 0.95
N VAL A 209 16.43 -24.35 1.57
CA VAL A 209 17.68 -24.29 2.33
C VAL A 209 18.77 -25.00 1.56
N VAL A 210 19.92 -24.35 1.43
CA VAL A 210 21.15 -24.92 0.90
C VAL A 210 22.11 -25.09 2.07
N SER A 211 22.60 -26.31 2.27
CA SER A 211 23.50 -26.65 3.37
C SER A 211 24.80 -27.23 2.84
N GLU A 212 25.93 -26.95 3.49
CA GLU A 212 27.15 -27.71 3.23
C GLU A 212 27.01 -29.17 3.69
N VAL A 213 27.70 -30.09 3.01
CA VAL A 213 27.67 -31.52 3.35
C VAL A 213 28.79 -31.90 4.32
N THR A 214 29.94 -31.24 4.21
CA THR A 214 31.06 -31.40 5.11
C THR A 214 31.14 -30.12 5.93
N ALA A 215 30.99 -30.23 7.25
CA ALA A 215 31.06 -29.10 8.16
C ALA A 215 32.35 -28.28 7.93
N ASP A 216 32.19 -26.96 7.90
CA ASP A 216 33.24 -25.95 7.68
C ASP A 216 33.95 -26.03 6.32
N ALA A 217 33.42 -26.78 5.34
CA ALA A 217 34.03 -26.83 4.02
C ALA A 217 33.68 -25.60 3.19
N GLY A 218 32.46 -25.08 3.31
CA GLY A 218 31.90 -24.01 2.49
C GLY A 218 31.67 -24.41 1.03
N CYS A 219 31.13 -23.47 0.26
CA CYS A 219 30.88 -23.61 -1.18
C CYS A 219 31.11 -22.26 -1.87
N SER A 220 32.06 -22.21 -2.81
CA SER A 220 32.44 -20.96 -3.48
C SER A 220 31.33 -20.34 -4.33
N ALA A 221 30.47 -21.17 -4.94
CA ALA A 221 29.35 -20.71 -5.74
C ALA A 221 28.33 -21.82 -6.01
N TYR A 222 27.05 -21.47 -5.93
CA TYR A 222 25.94 -22.27 -6.43
C TYR A 222 24.84 -21.38 -7.01
N THR A 223 23.97 -21.98 -7.81
CA THR A 223 22.81 -21.34 -8.40
C THR A 223 21.58 -22.22 -8.19
N LEU A 224 20.47 -21.67 -7.70
CA LEU A 224 19.17 -22.34 -7.64
C LEU A 224 18.24 -21.77 -8.70
N ASN A 225 17.71 -22.61 -9.59
CA ASN A 225 16.65 -22.23 -10.51
C ASN A 225 15.30 -22.81 -10.04
N ILE A 226 14.33 -21.96 -9.77
CA ILE A 226 12.99 -22.35 -9.29
C ILE A 226 11.96 -22.19 -10.42
N SER A 227 10.98 -23.08 -10.50
CA SER A 227 9.88 -22.97 -11.46
C SER A 227 8.58 -23.51 -10.87
N PRO A 228 7.40 -23.06 -11.30
CA PRO A 228 7.15 -22.06 -12.35
C PRO A 228 7.53 -20.64 -11.92
N GLN A 229 7.77 -19.76 -12.89
CA GLN A 229 8.34 -18.44 -12.60
C GLN A 229 7.47 -17.58 -11.67
N GLU A 230 6.17 -17.80 -11.77
CA GLU A 230 5.10 -17.11 -11.04
C GLU A 230 5.17 -17.32 -9.51
N ILE A 231 6.00 -18.26 -9.03
CA ILE A 231 6.13 -18.57 -7.59
C ILE A 231 7.32 -17.89 -6.91
N CYS A 232 8.28 -17.38 -7.66
CA CYS A 232 9.57 -16.89 -7.12
C CYS A 232 9.53 -15.43 -6.67
N GLY A 233 8.33 -14.92 -6.40
CA GLY A 233 8.01 -13.50 -6.43
C GLY A 233 6.89 -13.28 -7.46
N GLY A 234 5.82 -12.57 -7.13
CA GLY A 234 6.01 -11.28 -6.46
C GLY A 234 7.03 -10.46 -7.24
N THR A 235 6.85 -10.36 -8.57
CA THR A 235 7.66 -9.65 -9.58
C THR A 235 9.14 -10.05 -9.75
N GLY A 236 9.38 -10.70 -10.89
CA GLY A 236 10.71 -11.03 -11.38
C GLY A 236 10.78 -11.47 -12.86
N GLY A 237 9.77 -11.13 -13.65
CA GLY A 237 9.97 -10.79 -15.06
C GLY A 237 10.05 -9.26 -15.16
N PRO A 238 10.19 -8.64 -16.35
CA PRO A 238 10.04 -7.20 -16.48
C PRO A 238 8.67 -6.82 -15.91
N CYS A 239 8.67 -6.33 -14.67
CA CYS A 239 7.48 -5.84 -14.01
C CYS A 239 7.02 -4.62 -14.80
N THR A 240 6.08 -4.86 -15.71
CA THR A 240 5.50 -3.81 -16.53
C THR A 240 4.18 -3.49 -15.89
N LEU A 241 4.15 -2.36 -15.18
CA LEU A 241 2.90 -1.81 -14.69
C LEU A 241 1.93 -1.68 -15.85
N GLN A 242 0.74 -2.26 -15.68
CA GLN A 242 -0.37 -2.07 -16.60
C GLN A 242 -0.96 -0.67 -16.41
N PRO A 243 -1.73 -0.14 -17.38
CA PRO A 243 -2.44 1.11 -17.17
C PRO A 243 -3.19 1.13 -15.84
N TRP A 244 -3.15 2.27 -15.15
CA TRP A 244 -3.92 2.46 -13.92
C TRP A 244 -5.41 2.41 -14.23
N ASN A 245 -6.17 1.78 -13.34
CA ASN A 245 -7.61 1.71 -13.42
C ASN A 245 -8.20 2.31 -12.16
N GLU A 246 -9.22 3.14 -12.32
CA GLU A 246 -10.06 3.56 -11.19
C GLU A 246 -10.76 2.34 -10.61
N VAL A 247 -10.63 2.20 -9.29
CA VAL A 247 -11.26 1.14 -8.51
C VAL A 247 -12.26 1.76 -7.54
N ALA A 248 -12.80 0.99 -6.60
CA ALA A 248 -13.82 1.48 -5.68
C ALA A 248 -13.29 2.69 -4.90
N ASP A 249 -14.07 3.78 -4.97
CA ASP A 249 -13.77 5.02 -4.28
C ASP A 249 -13.60 4.80 -2.77
N TYR A 250 -12.65 5.53 -2.21
CA TYR A 250 -12.51 5.62 -0.76
C TYR A 250 -13.76 6.30 -0.18
N PRO A 251 -14.33 5.79 0.93
CA PRO A 251 -15.64 6.24 1.42
C PRO A 251 -15.66 7.68 2.00
N LEU A 252 -14.55 8.41 1.93
CA LEU A 252 -14.40 9.77 2.43
C LEU A 252 -13.58 10.63 1.46
N LEU A 253 -14.02 11.86 1.20
CA LEU A 253 -13.19 12.84 0.52
C LEU A 253 -12.03 13.22 1.45
N SER A 254 -10.81 12.76 1.14
CA SER A 254 -9.70 12.86 2.09
C SER A 254 -8.38 13.14 1.39
N GLU A 255 -7.49 13.81 2.12
CA GLU A 255 -6.05 13.75 1.86
C GLU A 255 -5.33 13.13 3.07
N SER A 256 -4.05 12.87 2.94
CA SER A 256 -3.14 12.53 4.04
C SER A 256 -3.48 11.23 4.78
N VAL A 257 -4.21 10.33 4.11
CA VAL A 257 -4.57 9.02 4.62
C VAL A 257 -3.32 8.16 4.74
N SER A 258 -3.14 7.52 5.89
CA SER A 258 -2.04 6.59 6.11
C SER A 258 -2.39 5.23 5.53
N VAL A 259 -1.55 4.67 4.66
CA VAL A 259 -1.82 3.38 4.01
C VAL A 259 -0.68 2.39 4.27
N SER A 260 -1.04 1.19 4.71
CA SER A 260 -0.11 0.05 4.85
C SER A 260 -0.78 -1.25 4.39
N THR A 261 -0.01 -2.33 4.26
CA THR A 261 -0.52 -3.62 3.74
C THR A 261 -0.05 -4.81 4.58
N ASP A 262 -0.87 -5.86 4.63
CA ASP A 262 -0.44 -7.20 5.08
C ASP A 262 -0.06 -8.14 3.92
N GLY A 263 0.01 -7.60 2.69
CA GLY A 263 0.22 -8.33 1.45
C GLY A 263 -1.05 -8.87 0.79
N THR A 264 -2.18 -8.87 1.50
CA THR A 264 -3.50 -9.31 0.98
C THR A 264 -4.50 -8.15 0.90
N PHE A 265 -4.48 -7.27 1.88
CA PHE A 265 -5.34 -6.10 2.00
C PHE A 265 -4.51 -4.83 2.16
N ALA A 266 -5.08 -3.69 1.77
CA ALA A 266 -4.58 -2.38 2.18
C ALA A 266 -5.41 -1.84 3.34
N TYR A 267 -4.75 -1.22 4.32
CA TYR A 267 -5.35 -0.62 5.50
C TYR A 267 -5.14 0.89 5.42
N ALA A 268 -6.23 1.65 5.36
CA ALA A 268 -6.24 3.09 5.18
C ALA A 268 -6.80 3.77 6.44
N ALA A 269 -5.94 4.42 7.21
CA ALA A 269 -6.21 4.96 8.53
C ALA A 269 -6.05 6.48 8.60
N GLY A 270 -6.99 7.13 9.30
CA GLY A 270 -6.96 8.57 9.53
C GLY A 270 -7.05 9.37 8.24
N GLY A 271 -6.41 10.53 8.22
CA GLY A 271 -6.42 11.47 7.12
C GLY A 271 -7.08 12.80 7.50
N PHE A 272 -7.19 13.69 6.52
CA PHE A 272 -7.82 14.99 6.66
C PHE A 272 -9.12 15.01 5.85
N ASP A 273 -10.25 15.17 6.53
CA ASP A 273 -11.56 15.25 5.92
C ASP A 273 -11.68 16.55 5.11
N GLY A 274 -11.72 16.43 3.78
CA GLY A 274 -11.74 17.55 2.85
C GLY A 274 -13.04 18.35 2.86
N ILE A 275 -14.12 17.81 3.45
CA ILE A 275 -15.42 18.49 3.58
C ILE A 275 -15.48 19.30 4.87
N ASN A 276 -15.10 18.66 5.98
CA ASN A 276 -15.21 19.26 7.32
C ASN A 276 -13.94 19.99 7.77
N PHE A 277 -12.84 19.85 7.03
CA PHE A 277 -11.53 20.45 7.31
C PHE A 277 -10.98 20.07 8.69
N VAL A 278 -11.10 18.79 9.05
CA VAL A 278 -10.63 18.25 10.33
C VAL A 278 -9.91 16.92 10.14
N PRO A 279 -8.95 16.58 11.02
CA PRO A 279 -8.41 15.22 11.09
C PRO A 279 -9.53 14.22 11.35
N THR A 280 -9.48 13.07 10.67
CA THR A 280 -10.44 11.98 10.83
C THR A 280 -9.84 10.79 11.58
N ASN A 281 -10.71 9.96 12.14
CA ASN A 281 -10.36 8.70 12.77
C ASN A 281 -10.95 7.48 12.04
N GLN A 282 -11.42 7.68 10.80
CA GLN A 282 -11.90 6.58 9.99
C GLN A 282 -10.79 5.57 9.71
N PHE A 283 -11.17 4.30 9.64
CA PHE A 283 -10.26 3.22 9.32
C PHE A 283 -10.97 2.22 8.39
N ASN A 284 -10.41 2.01 7.20
CA ASN A 284 -11.01 1.18 6.18
C ASN A 284 -10.00 0.18 5.63
N GLN A 285 -10.47 -1.01 5.31
CA GLN A 285 -9.70 -2.06 4.64
C GLN A 285 -10.15 -2.15 3.19
N TYR A 286 -9.20 -2.13 2.24
CA TYR A 286 -9.46 -2.41 0.84
C TYR A 286 -9.08 -3.84 0.51
N ASN A 287 -9.97 -4.50 -0.22
CA ASN A 287 -9.73 -5.82 -0.80
C ASN A 287 -9.63 -5.68 -2.33
N PRO A 288 -8.43 -5.88 -2.91
CA PRO A 288 -8.21 -5.74 -4.35
C PRO A 288 -8.94 -6.82 -5.17
N VAL A 289 -9.18 -8.00 -4.59
CA VAL A 289 -9.82 -9.13 -5.30
C VAL A 289 -11.28 -8.85 -5.61
N ASN A 290 -12.00 -8.26 -4.67
CA ASN A 290 -13.43 -7.95 -4.84
C ASN A 290 -13.69 -6.48 -5.15
N ASN A 291 -12.64 -5.64 -5.17
CA ASN A 291 -12.71 -4.21 -5.36
C ASN A 291 -13.71 -3.54 -4.39
N THR A 292 -13.49 -3.70 -3.08
CA THR A 292 -14.37 -3.10 -2.06
C THR A 292 -13.60 -2.55 -0.87
N TRP A 293 -14.12 -1.45 -0.32
CA TRP A 293 -13.74 -0.93 1.00
C TRP A 293 -14.69 -1.47 2.07
N THR A 294 -14.11 -2.01 3.14
CA THR A 294 -14.84 -2.43 4.34
C THR A 294 -14.44 -1.54 5.52
N PRO A 295 -15.39 -0.86 6.18
CA PRO A 295 -15.09 -0.09 7.37
C PRO A 295 -14.68 -1.02 8.51
N LEU A 296 -13.58 -0.67 9.18
CA LEU A 296 -13.08 -1.34 10.38
C LEU A 296 -13.42 -0.52 11.63
N ALA A 297 -12.99 -1.00 12.80
CA ALA A 297 -13.07 -0.20 14.01
C ALA A 297 -12.31 1.12 13.83
N ASN A 298 -12.96 2.26 14.06
CA ASN A 298 -12.33 3.57 13.96
C ASN A 298 -11.12 3.69 14.90
N VAL A 299 -10.13 4.45 14.45
CA VAL A 299 -8.95 4.82 15.23
C VAL A 299 -9.39 5.52 16.54
N PRO A 300 -8.78 5.24 17.71
CA PRO A 300 -9.15 5.89 18.96
C PRO A 300 -8.96 7.41 18.97
N GLY A 301 -7.92 7.90 18.28
CA GLY A 301 -7.63 9.34 18.11
C GLY A 301 -7.52 9.69 16.63
N ALA A 302 -8.22 10.74 16.22
CA ALA A 302 -8.13 11.27 14.86
C ALA A 302 -6.74 11.85 14.59
N PHE A 303 -6.21 11.60 13.41
CA PHE A 303 -4.91 12.08 12.97
C PHE A 303 -4.87 12.25 11.46
N TYR A 304 -3.89 13.00 10.98
CA TYR A 304 -3.45 12.98 9.59
C TYR A 304 -1.92 13.11 9.54
N ASP A 305 -1.33 12.85 8.37
CA ASP A 305 0.13 12.92 8.16
C ASP A 305 0.97 11.97 9.03
N ALA A 306 0.35 10.91 9.56
CA ALA A 306 1.05 9.83 10.23
C ALA A 306 1.46 8.74 9.22
N PRO A 307 2.68 8.19 9.28
CA PRO A 307 2.97 6.93 8.62
C PRO A 307 2.38 5.73 9.39
N SER A 308 2.18 4.63 8.67
CA SER A 308 1.77 3.36 9.25
C SER A 308 2.56 2.20 8.67
N ALA A 309 2.64 1.10 9.42
CA ALA A 309 3.24 -0.15 8.99
C ALA A 309 2.47 -1.33 9.60
N TYR A 310 2.33 -2.41 8.82
CA TYR A 310 1.86 -3.69 9.32
C TYR A 310 3.06 -4.55 9.73
N ALA A 311 3.00 -5.15 10.92
CA ALA A 311 4.02 -6.07 11.41
C ALA A 311 3.49 -7.50 11.45
N ALA A 312 4.01 -8.34 10.55
CA ALA A 312 3.57 -9.72 10.40
C ALA A 312 3.80 -10.59 11.65
N ASN A 313 4.87 -10.34 12.41
CA ASN A 313 5.19 -11.08 13.63
C ASN A 313 4.18 -10.87 14.78
N THR A 314 3.39 -9.81 14.73
CA THR A 314 2.35 -9.51 15.72
C THR A 314 0.95 -9.43 15.13
N ASN A 315 0.81 -9.59 13.80
CA ASN A 315 -0.43 -9.45 13.05
C ASN A 315 -1.19 -8.16 13.38
N ARG A 316 -0.46 -7.04 13.35
CA ARG A 316 -0.94 -5.73 13.79
C ARG A 316 -0.54 -4.60 12.85
N VAL A 317 -1.42 -3.61 12.73
CA VAL A 317 -1.13 -2.33 12.09
C VAL A 317 -0.73 -1.32 13.16
N TYR A 318 0.38 -0.63 12.94
CA TYR A 318 0.90 0.41 13.82
C TYR A 318 0.85 1.74 13.10
N VAL A 319 0.27 2.75 13.73
CA VAL A 319 0.25 4.13 13.26
C VAL A 319 1.13 4.96 14.20
N PHE A 320 2.04 5.75 13.62
CA PHE A 320 3.06 6.47 14.37
C PHE A 320 2.86 7.98 14.25
N GLY A 321 2.42 8.63 15.33
CA GLY A 321 2.32 10.09 15.41
C GLY A 321 1.26 10.70 14.49
N GLY A 322 1.70 11.63 13.65
CA GLY A 322 0.85 12.53 12.87
C GLY A 322 0.48 13.80 13.63
N LEU A 323 -0.37 14.61 13.00
CA LEU A 323 -1.03 15.76 13.61
C LEU A 323 -2.40 15.31 14.14
N ASP A 324 -2.62 15.49 15.44
CA ASP A 324 -3.86 15.08 16.10
C ASP A 324 -5.06 15.98 15.78
N ALA A 325 -6.23 15.68 16.35
CA ALA A 325 -7.46 16.48 16.21
C ALA A 325 -7.32 17.97 16.61
N THR A 326 -6.26 18.33 17.33
CA THR A 326 -5.93 19.71 17.73
C THR A 326 -4.83 20.34 16.87
N PHE A 327 -4.41 19.66 15.79
CA PHE A 327 -3.33 20.05 14.90
C PHE A 327 -1.95 20.09 15.59
N THR A 328 -1.77 19.25 16.62
CA THR A 328 -0.52 19.16 17.37
C THR A 328 0.26 17.91 16.94
N PRO A 329 1.58 18.01 16.67
CA PRO A 329 2.41 16.83 16.43
C PRO A 329 2.35 15.86 17.61
N SER A 330 2.12 14.59 17.31
CA SER A 330 1.95 13.53 18.31
C SER A 330 3.10 12.55 18.31
N ASN A 331 3.39 11.98 19.48
CA ASN A 331 4.31 10.84 19.65
C ASN A 331 3.59 9.52 19.96
N VAL A 332 2.26 9.51 19.85
CA VAL A 332 1.43 8.33 20.17
C VAL A 332 1.61 7.25 19.12
N VAL A 333 1.70 5.99 19.56
CA VAL A 333 1.66 4.79 18.72
C VAL A 333 0.31 4.11 18.89
N GLN A 334 -0.53 4.16 17.86
CA GLN A 334 -1.83 3.49 17.88
C GLN A 334 -1.68 2.10 17.24
N VAL A 335 -2.25 1.09 17.89
CA VAL A 335 -2.04 -0.32 17.51
C VAL A 335 -3.38 -1.00 17.26
N TYR A 336 -3.56 -1.51 16.06
CA TYR A 336 -4.73 -2.26 15.64
C TYR A 336 -4.39 -3.74 15.48
N ASP A 337 -5.13 -4.59 16.17
CA ASP A 337 -5.03 -6.04 16.12
C ASP A 337 -5.97 -6.60 15.05
N VAL A 338 -5.38 -7.15 13.98
CA VAL A 338 -6.12 -7.60 12.80
C VAL A 338 -7.01 -8.80 13.14
N ALA A 339 -6.54 -9.72 13.98
CA ALA A 339 -7.27 -10.94 14.34
C ALA A 339 -8.56 -10.64 15.11
N SER A 340 -8.53 -9.65 16.01
CA SER A 340 -9.68 -9.28 16.83
C SER A 340 -10.52 -8.14 16.25
N ASN A 341 -10.04 -7.44 15.21
CA ASN A 341 -10.63 -6.20 14.70
C ASN A 341 -10.83 -5.16 15.81
N THR A 342 -9.78 -4.94 16.61
CA THR A 342 -9.82 -3.96 17.70
C THR A 342 -8.54 -3.15 17.78
N TRP A 343 -8.69 -1.89 18.19
CA TRP A 343 -7.56 -1.09 18.65
C TRP A 343 -7.23 -1.51 20.08
N VAL A 344 -6.01 -1.99 20.28
CA VAL A 344 -5.51 -2.41 21.59
C VAL A 344 -4.88 -1.23 22.32
N ALA A 345 -4.31 -1.47 23.49
CA ALA A 345 -3.55 -0.43 24.19
C ALA A 345 -2.48 0.16 23.26
N ASN A 346 -2.29 1.48 23.35
CA ASN A 346 -1.24 2.17 22.61
C ASN A 346 0.12 1.52 22.92
N GLY A 347 0.97 1.43 21.90
CA GLY A 347 2.35 1.03 22.09
C GLY A 347 3.15 2.09 22.85
N ALA A 348 4.37 1.76 23.20
CA ALA A 348 5.31 2.66 23.82
C ALA A 348 5.44 3.92 22.96
N PRO A 349 5.31 5.12 23.56
CA PRO A 349 5.32 6.37 22.80
C PRO A 349 6.64 6.54 22.08
N MET A 350 6.60 7.12 20.88
CA MET A 350 7.80 7.49 20.14
C MET A 350 8.70 8.38 21.00
N PRO A 351 10.04 8.29 20.86
CA PRO A 351 11.00 9.12 21.59
C PRO A 351 10.78 10.64 21.43
N GLY A 352 10.09 11.06 20.38
CA GLY A 352 9.64 12.43 20.14
C GLY A 352 8.44 12.46 19.20
N ALA A 353 7.75 13.60 19.12
CA ALA A 353 6.58 13.75 18.27
C ALA A 353 6.99 13.85 16.80
N ARG A 354 6.21 13.26 15.89
CA ARG A 354 6.49 13.33 14.45
C ARG A 354 5.23 13.36 13.62
N TYR A 355 5.27 14.14 12.53
CA TYR A 355 4.37 14.01 11.39
C TYR A 355 5.16 14.05 10.08
N PHE A 356 4.57 13.58 8.99
CA PHE A 356 5.25 13.35 7.70
C PHE A 356 6.53 12.48 7.80
N ALA A 357 6.62 11.64 8.83
CA ALA A 357 7.68 10.63 8.92
C ALA A 357 7.42 9.49 7.92
N SER A 358 8.41 8.62 7.74
CA SER A 358 8.29 7.36 7.01
C SER A 358 8.27 6.18 7.98
N ALA A 359 7.52 5.12 7.68
CA ALA A 359 7.50 3.88 8.48
C ALA A 359 7.64 2.64 7.60
N ALA A 360 8.57 1.75 7.93
CA ALA A 360 8.76 0.50 7.19
C ALA A 360 9.00 -0.68 8.15
N TYR A 361 8.31 -1.79 7.90
CA TYR A 361 8.49 -3.05 8.63
C TYR A 361 9.50 -3.94 7.91
N TYR A 362 10.48 -4.46 8.64
CA TYR A 362 11.46 -5.42 8.11
C TYR A 362 11.19 -6.81 8.67
N SER A 363 10.70 -7.71 7.80
CA SER A 363 10.24 -9.05 8.17
C SER A 363 11.34 -9.91 8.80
N SER A 364 12.57 -9.78 8.31
CA SER A 364 13.75 -10.53 8.75
C SER A 364 14.12 -10.35 10.21
N ASN A 365 13.88 -9.18 10.81
CA ASN A 365 14.12 -8.95 12.24
C ASN A 365 12.85 -8.61 13.03
N GLY A 366 11.71 -8.49 12.34
CA GLY A 366 10.42 -8.21 12.95
C GLY A 366 10.28 -6.82 13.55
N LYS A 367 11.07 -5.83 13.10
CA LYS A 367 11.08 -4.46 13.63
C LYS A 367 10.48 -3.47 12.65
N ILE A 368 10.05 -2.32 13.17
CA ILE A 368 9.55 -1.19 12.38
C ILE A 368 10.52 -0.02 12.52
N TYR A 369 10.86 0.62 11.41
CA TYR A 369 11.73 1.80 11.39
C TYR A 369 10.89 3.04 11.13
N VAL A 370 10.99 4.04 12.01
CA VAL A 370 10.35 5.35 11.87
C VAL A 370 11.43 6.39 11.61
N ILE A 371 11.34 7.04 10.45
CA ILE A 371 12.47 7.79 9.87
C ILE A 371 12.06 9.20 9.51
N SER A 372 12.90 10.18 9.89
CA SER A 372 12.74 11.60 9.55
C SER A 372 11.32 12.16 9.81
N GLY A 373 10.86 13.16 9.07
CA GLY A 373 9.60 13.87 9.32
C GLY A 373 9.84 15.20 10.02
N PHE A 374 8.78 15.78 10.56
CA PHE A 374 8.82 17.04 11.28
C PHE A 374 8.51 16.84 12.76
N ASP A 375 9.28 17.51 13.62
CA ASP A 375 9.18 17.42 15.09
C ASP A 375 8.04 18.28 15.67
N GLU A 376 7.94 18.34 17.00
CA GLU A 376 6.97 19.21 17.71
C GLU A 376 7.15 20.71 17.44
N ASN A 377 8.30 21.13 16.92
CA ASN A 377 8.59 22.52 16.55
C ASN A 377 8.34 22.79 15.06
N PHE A 378 7.77 21.82 14.33
CA PHE A 378 7.55 21.88 12.89
C PHE A 378 8.86 22.03 12.11
N LEU A 379 9.95 21.45 12.62
CA LEU A 379 11.25 21.39 11.97
C LEU A 379 11.54 19.98 11.46
N GLU A 380 12.10 19.90 10.26
CA GLU A 380 12.56 18.64 9.70
C GLU A 380 13.61 18.00 10.61
N THR A 381 13.51 16.70 10.83
CA THR A 381 14.49 15.91 11.58
C THR A 381 15.15 14.87 10.67
N SER A 382 16.39 14.51 11.01
CA SER A 382 17.13 13.41 10.38
C SER A 382 17.03 12.09 11.16
N THR A 383 16.38 12.08 12.32
CA THR A 383 16.53 10.98 13.26
C THR A 383 15.88 9.69 12.78
N THR A 384 16.54 8.55 12.99
CA THR A 384 16.00 7.21 12.69
C THR A 384 15.76 6.44 13.99
N TRP A 385 14.54 5.91 14.17
CA TRP A 385 14.20 5.08 15.31
C TRP A 385 13.77 3.68 14.87
N GLU A 386 14.18 2.67 15.61
CA GLU A 386 13.67 1.31 15.47
C GLU A 386 12.69 1.02 16.61
N TYR A 387 11.56 0.41 16.27
CA TYR A 387 10.54 -0.03 17.20
C TYR A 387 10.43 -1.55 17.18
N ASP A 388 10.44 -2.13 18.37
CA ASP A 388 10.17 -3.54 18.59
C ASP A 388 8.69 -3.76 18.92
N PRO A 389 7.86 -4.27 18.00
CA PRO A 389 6.45 -4.50 18.25
C PRO A 389 6.17 -5.64 19.25
N VAL A 390 7.15 -6.49 19.54
CA VAL A 390 7.00 -7.59 20.52
C VAL A 390 7.40 -7.13 21.91
N ALA A 391 8.57 -6.46 22.03
CA ALA A 391 9.05 -5.95 23.31
C ALA A 391 8.41 -4.63 23.72
N ASP A 392 7.73 -3.94 22.80
CA ASP A 392 7.14 -2.62 23.02
C ASP A 392 8.19 -1.58 23.44
N THR A 393 9.31 -1.52 22.70
CA THR A 393 10.45 -0.66 23.03
C THR A 393 11.05 0.01 21.80
N TRP A 394 11.77 1.10 22.03
CA TRP A 394 12.45 1.90 21.01
C TRP A 394 13.96 1.80 21.13
N ASP A 395 14.64 1.61 20.01
CA ASP A 395 16.07 1.85 19.84
C ASP A 395 16.29 3.15 19.06
N THR A 396 17.00 4.09 19.70
CA THR A 396 17.32 5.41 19.15
C THR A 396 18.79 5.53 18.72
N SER A 397 19.50 4.40 18.60
CA SER A 397 20.92 4.36 18.20
C SER A 397 21.13 4.12 16.70
N ARG A 398 20.05 3.98 15.93
CA ARG A 398 20.11 3.81 14.48
C ARG A 398 20.65 5.06 13.80
N ALA A 399 21.32 4.87 12.67
CA ALA A 399 21.96 5.95 11.94
C ALA A 399 20.92 6.95 11.41
N ASP A 400 21.17 8.23 11.66
CA ASP A 400 20.35 9.32 11.15
C ASP A 400 20.57 9.51 9.65
N THR A 401 19.54 9.99 8.95
CA THR A 401 19.65 10.35 7.54
C THR A 401 20.70 11.45 7.35
N PRO A 402 21.38 11.52 6.19
CA PRO A 402 22.45 12.51 5.98
C PRO A 402 21.99 13.96 6.04
N ILE A 403 20.70 14.21 5.78
CA ILE A 403 20.03 15.49 5.94
C ILE A 403 18.66 15.26 6.59
N PRO A 404 18.08 16.28 7.26
CA PRO A 404 16.68 16.23 7.66
C PRO A 404 15.76 16.09 6.45
N LEU A 405 14.71 15.27 6.57
CA LEU A 405 13.73 15.00 5.51
C LEU A 405 12.31 15.08 6.09
N GLY A 406 11.32 15.33 5.24
CA GLY A 406 9.91 15.18 5.60
C GLY A 406 9.04 14.88 4.39
N GLY A 407 8.00 14.05 4.58
CA GLY A 407 6.97 13.73 3.59
C GLY A 407 7.51 13.03 2.34
N SER A 408 8.53 12.20 2.54
CA SER A 408 9.10 11.35 1.51
C SER A 408 8.17 10.20 1.12
N GLY A 409 8.21 9.83 -0.15
CA GLY A 409 7.75 8.49 -0.54
C GLY A 409 8.71 7.47 0.07
N TYR A 410 8.17 6.38 0.60
CA TYR A 410 8.95 5.36 1.29
C TYR A 410 8.55 3.94 0.87
N SER A 411 9.54 3.05 0.82
CA SER A 411 9.34 1.65 0.47
C SER A 411 10.47 0.79 1.03
N ILE A 412 10.27 -0.53 1.08
CA ILE A 412 11.29 -1.47 1.52
C ILE A 412 11.45 -2.60 0.51
N VAL A 413 12.69 -2.90 0.13
CA VAL A 413 13.07 -4.03 -0.74
C VAL A 413 14.23 -4.76 -0.08
N GLY A 414 14.01 -6.03 0.27
CA GLY A 414 14.98 -6.79 1.07
C GLY A 414 15.30 -6.07 2.38
N GLN A 415 16.59 -5.81 2.64
CA GLN A 415 17.07 -5.09 3.83
C GLN A 415 17.12 -3.57 3.68
N ASN A 416 16.73 -3.04 2.52
CA ASN A 416 16.93 -1.64 2.17
C ASN A 416 15.62 -0.86 2.22
N ILE A 417 15.60 0.23 3.00
CA ILE A 417 14.50 1.21 3.01
C ILE A 417 14.86 2.37 2.12
N TYR A 418 14.00 2.71 1.17
CA TYR A 418 14.19 3.80 0.22
C TYR A 418 13.32 4.99 0.61
N LEU A 419 13.91 6.18 0.67
CA LEU A 419 13.23 7.46 0.88
C LEU A 419 13.47 8.35 -0.34
N ALA A 420 12.40 8.69 -1.06
CA ALA A 420 12.51 9.36 -2.35
C ALA A 420 11.52 10.53 -2.46
N GLY A 421 12.05 11.68 -2.87
CA GLY A 421 11.33 12.95 -2.80
C GLY A 421 11.20 13.42 -1.35
N THR A 422 11.27 14.71 -1.10
CA THR A 422 11.11 15.25 0.26
C THR A 422 10.82 16.73 0.21
N TRP A 423 10.41 17.30 1.34
CA TRP A 423 10.35 18.73 1.51
C TRP A 423 11.74 19.36 1.43
N ASN A 424 11.82 20.54 0.82
CA ASN A 424 13.02 21.36 0.78
C ASN A 424 12.64 22.85 0.78
N GLY A 425 11.99 23.29 1.87
CA GLY A 425 11.70 24.70 2.12
C GLY A 425 10.75 25.36 1.12
N GLY A 426 9.63 24.70 0.78
CA GLY A 426 8.61 25.20 -0.17
C GLY A 426 8.65 24.51 -1.54
N SER A 427 9.57 23.57 -1.74
CA SER A 427 9.66 22.79 -2.97
C SER A 427 9.87 21.32 -2.62
N GLY A 428 9.39 20.44 -3.49
CA GLY A 428 9.85 19.07 -3.51
C GLY A 428 11.31 19.01 -3.91
N SER A 429 11.91 17.84 -3.72
CA SER A 429 13.31 17.59 -4.06
C SER A 429 13.47 16.36 -4.92
N THR A 430 14.65 16.22 -5.51
CA THR A 430 15.07 14.99 -6.20
C THR A 430 15.82 14.03 -5.28
N VAL A 431 15.90 14.34 -3.97
CA VAL A 431 16.69 13.57 -3.02
C VAL A 431 16.18 12.13 -2.95
N HIS A 432 17.12 11.19 -3.01
CA HIS A 432 16.82 9.77 -2.92
C HIS A 432 17.91 9.05 -2.11
N TYR A 433 17.51 8.48 -0.97
CA TYR A 433 18.39 7.74 -0.08
C TYR A 433 17.90 6.31 0.11
N THR A 434 18.85 5.40 0.29
CA THR A 434 18.61 4.05 0.79
C THR A 434 19.26 3.88 2.16
N TYR A 435 18.57 3.20 3.07
CA TYR A 435 19.07 2.77 4.37
C TYR A 435 19.23 1.26 4.37
N ASP A 436 20.47 0.81 4.52
CA ASP A 436 20.77 -0.58 4.79
C ASP A 436 20.59 -0.83 6.29
N ILE A 437 19.55 -1.59 6.63
CA ILE A 437 19.18 -1.92 8.01
C ILE A 437 20.28 -2.70 8.74
N VAL A 438 20.94 -3.63 8.05
CA VAL A 438 21.93 -4.55 8.63
C VAL A 438 23.25 -3.81 8.82
N ALA A 439 23.67 -3.05 7.81
CA ALA A 439 24.87 -2.22 7.91
C ALA A 439 24.68 -0.98 8.79
N ASN A 440 23.43 -0.59 9.06
CA ASN A 440 23.07 0.65 9.77
C ASN A 440 23.68 1.88 9.08
N THR A 441 23.53 1.97 7.75
CA THR A 441 24.14 3.04 6.95
C THR A 441 23.20 3.58 5.89
N TRP A 442 23.25 4.90 5.70
CA TRP A 442 22.55 5.60 4.61
C TRP A 442 23.47 5.82 3.42
N THR A 443 22.93 5.62 2.21
CA THR A 443 23.62 5.87 0.94
C THR A 443 22.72 6.67 0.02
N GLN A 444 23.25 7.72 -0.62
CA GLN A 444 22.53 8.40 -1.70
C GLN A 444 22.57 7.54 -2.96
N VAL A 445 21.40 7.36 -3.56
CA VAL A 445 21.22 6.61 -4.82
C VAL A 445 20.82 7.58 -5.93
N ALA A 446 20.48 7.07 -7.11
CA ALA A 446 20.11 7.93 -8.24
C ALA A 446 18.95 8.84 -7.85
N ASP A 447 19.16 10.14 -8.05
CA ASP A 447 18.19 11.18 -7.74
C ASP A 447 16.89 10.98 -8.53
N VAL A 448 15.75 11.31 -7.91
CA VAL A 448 14.44 11.28 -8.57
C VAL A 448 14.46 12.21 -9.80
N PRO A 449 13.86 11.84 -10.95
CA PRO A 449 13.94 12.66 -12.17
C PRO A 449 13.29 14.05 -12.09
N VAL A 450 12.46 14.28 -11.07
CA VAL A 450 11.72 15.53 -10.85
C VAL A 450 11.69 15.86 -9.36
N ASN A 451 11.59 17.15 -9.04
CA ASN A 451 11.27 17.59 -7.68
C ASN A 451 9.87 17.11 -7.32
N ILE A 452 9.77 16.27 -6.30
CA ILE A 452 8.51 15.66 -5.85
C ILE A 452 8.41 15.75 -4.33
N TYR A 453 7.21 16.00 -3.84
CA TYR A 453 6.88 15.95 -2.42
C TYR A 453 5.49 15.35 -2.25
N ARG A 454 5.32 14.57 -1.18
CA ARG A 454 4.09 13.85 -0.84
C ARG A 454 3.53 12.91 -1.93
N PRO A 455 4.37 12.09 -2.60
CA PRO A 455 3.89 11.03 -3.46
C PRO A 455 3.35 9.84 -2.64
N ALA A 456 2.50 9.03 -3.26
CA ALA A 456 2.30 7.65 -2.84
C ALA A 456 3.52 6.81 -3.23
N SER A 457 3.73 5.70 -2.54
CA SER A 457 4.85 4.81 -2.82
C SER A 457 4.54 3.35 -2.53
N GLY A 458 5.30 2.46 -3.15
CA GLY A 458 5.19 1.02 -2.93
C GLY A 458 6.43 0.30 -3.47
N ALA A 459 6.58 -0.96 -3.10
CA ALA A 459 7.60 -1.83 -3.67
C ALA A 459 6.96 -3.09 -4.21
N ILE A 460 7.37 -3.49 -5.40
CA ILE A 460 7.02 -4.79 -5.96
C ILE A 460 8.31 -5.42 -6.48
N GLY A 461 8.71 -6.51 -5.84
CA GLY A 461 9.94 -7.25 -6.15
C GLY A 461 11.17 -6.41 -5.89
N THR A 462 12.00 -6.21 -6.91
CA THR A 462 13.21 -5.39 -6.81
C THR A 462 12.98 -3.92 -7.13
N ASN A 463 11.76 -3.51 -7.45
CA ASN A 463 11.49 -2.14 -7.85
C ASN A 463 10.74 -1.39 -6.76
N THR A 464 11.04 -0.10 -6.67
CA THR A 464 10.26 0.85 -5.87
C THR A 464 9.56 1.84 -6.78
N TYR A 465 8.42 2.33 -6.32
CA TYR A 465 7.52 3.14 -7.12
C TYR A 465 7.19 4.42 -6.38
N LEU A 466 7.18 5.53 -7.12
CA LEU A 466 6.62 6.81 -6.69
C LEU A 466 5.47 7.17 -7.60
N VAL A 467 4.32 7.48 -7.03
CA VAL A 467 3.09 7.76 -7.77
C VAL A 467 2.54 9.11 -7.31
N GLY A 468 2.30 10.00 -8.27
CA GLY A 468 1.73 11.31 -8.00
C GLY A 468 2.72 12.27 -7.32
N GLY A 469 2.35 12.83 -6.17
CA GLY A 469 3.01 13.96 -5.53
C GLY A 469 2.77 15.27 -6.27
N GLY A 470 3.48 16.33 -5.90
CA GLY A 470 3.42 17.61 -6.58
C GLY A 470 4.64 18.47 -6.33
N ASN A 471 4.73 19.62 -7.01
CA ASN A 471 5.75 20.68 -6.80
C ASN A 471 5.52 21.88 -7.76
N PRO A 472 6.00 23.11 -7.45
CA PRO A 472 6.41 23.61 -6.14
C PRO A 472 5.22 23.81 -5.21
N PHE A 473 5.46 23.84 -3.91
CA PHE A 473 4.42 24.14 -2.94
C PHE A 473 4.35 25.66 -2.78
N ILE A 474 3.15 26.21 -2.96
CA ILE A 474 2.97 27.67 -2.95
C ILE A 474 2.64 28.15 -1.55
N ALA A 475 3.38 29.15 -1.09
CA ALA A 475 3.25 29.72 0.25
C ALA A 475 1.80 30.03 0.65
N ALA A 476 1.47 29.74 1.92
CA ALA A 476 0.19 30.06 2.54
C ALA A 476 -0.19 31.54 2.30
N GLY A 477 -1.28 31.79 1.57
CA GLY A 477 -1.75 33.15 1.27
C GLY A 477 -1.49 33.67 -0.16
N SER A 478 -0.95 32.83 -1.06
CA SER A 478 -1.19 33.00 -2.51
C SER A 478 -2.71 33.01 -2.79
N LYS A 479 -3.20 33.57 -3.92
CA LYS A 479 -4.67 33.69 -4.17
C LYS A 479 -5.34 32.31 -4.37
N ILE A 480 -5.57 31.59 -3.27
CA ILE A 480 -6.41 30.40 -3.16
C ILE A 480 -7.89 30.87 -3.09
N PRO A 481 -8.86 30.13 -3.65
CA PRO A 481 -10.28 30.39 -3.39
C PRO A 481 -10.54 30.49 -1.88
N LYS A 482 -11.48 31.34 -1.46
CA LYS A 482 -11.66 31.83 -0.07
C LYS A 482 -11.87 30.76 1.04
N GLN A 483 -11.87 29.46 0.73
CA GLN A 483 -12.25 28.38 1.63
C GLN A 483 -11.13 27.90 2.59
N ARG A 484 -9.84 28.12 2.30
CA ARG A 484 -8.71 27.61 3.13
C ARG A 484 -8.22 28.53 4.28
N LYS A 485 -8.94 29.59 4.65
CA LYS A 485 -8.43 30.62 5.60
C LYS A 485 -8.73 30.38 7.09
N LEU A 486 -9.27 29.22 7.47
CA LEU A 486 -9.81 28.97 8.81
C LEU A 486 -9.06 27.93 9.67
N ALA A 487 -8.01 27.28 9.17
CA ALA A 487 -7.17 26.39 9.98
C ALA A 487 -5.76 26.99 10.17
N PRO A 488 -5.17 26.96 11.38
CA PRO A 488 -3.76 27.27 11.58
C PRO A 488 -2.92 26.10 11.05
N HIS A 489 -2.87 25.95 9.73
CA HIS A 489 -2.18 24.85 9.08
C HIS A 489 -0.89 25.34 8.40
N PRO A 490 0.29 24.79 8.75
CA PRO A 490 1.51 24.98 7.95
C PRO A 490 1.48 24.29 6.57
N SER A 491 0.53 23.39 6.28
CA SER A 491 0.30 22.74 4.98
C SER A 491 -0.85 23.38 4.16
N ALA A 492 -1.21 24.63 4.47
CA ALA A 492 -2.04 25.44 3.58
C ALA A 492 -1.41 25.70 2.19
N GLU A 493 -0.27 25.09 1.90
CA GLU A 493 0.45 25.08 0.64
C GLU A 493 0.01 23.84 -0.14
N SER A 494 -0.90 23.99 -1.09
CA SER A 494 -1.07 22.97 -2.12
C SER A 494 0.09 23.07 -3.11
N PRO A 495 0.46 21.99 -3.80
CA PRO A 495 1.38 22.13 -4.91
C PRO A 495 0.73 23.00 -5.99
N ALA A 496 1.51 23.84 -6.64
CA ALA A 496 1.11 24.54 -7.85
C ALA A 496 0.82 23.55 -9.00
N THR A 497 1.41 22.35 -8.94
CA THR A 497 1.15 21.27 -9.88
C THR A 497 1.13 19.95 -9.12
N SER A 498 -0.05 19.34 -9.04
CA SER A 498 -0.19 17.93 -8.69
C SER A 498 0.17 17.07 -9.90
N TYR A 499 0.86 15.97 -9.66
CA TYR A 499 1.30 15.04 -10.69
C TYR A 499 0.40 13.80 -10.71
N ASN A 500 0.27 13.22 -11.90
CA ASN A 500 -0.28 11.88 -12.13
C ASN A 500 0.80 10.89 -12.62
N THR A 501 2.07 11.29 -12.57
CA THR A 501 3.17 10.50 -13.09
C THR A 501 3.54 9.37 -12.15
N THR A 502 3.87 8.22 -12.73
CA THR A 502 4.48 7.09 -12.02
C THR A 502 5.96 6.99 -12.38
N TYR A 503 6.82 6.99 -11.37
CA TYR A 503 8.25 6.74 -11.51
C TYR A 503 8.60 5.37 -10.93
N VAL A 504 9.41 4.62 -11.68
CA VAL A 504 9.87 3.28 -11.31
C VAL A 504 11.38 3.34 -11.09
N TYR A 505 11.82 2.99 -9.90
CA TYR A 505 13.23 2.87 -9.57
C TYR A 505 13.63 1.40 -9.51
N ASP A 506 14.58 1.04 -10.38
CA ASP A 506 15.28 -0.24 -10.35
C ASP A 506 16.38 -0.20 -9.29
N THR A 507 16.20 -0.96 -8.22
CA THR A 507 17.14 -1.01 -7.10
C THR A 507 18.46 -1.69 -7.45
N VAL A 508 18.47 -2.56 -8.46
CA VAL A 508 19.66 -3.28 -8.92
C VAL A 508 20.47 -2.41 -9.88
N GLY A 509 19.79 -1.81 -10.84
CA GLY A 509 20.38 -0.90 -11.83
C GLY A 509 20.70 0.49 -11.29
N ASN A 510 20.16 0.85 -10.12
CA ASN A 510 20.24 2.20 -9.54
C ASN A 510 19.82 3.26 -10.57
N SER A 511 18.62 3.10 -11.14
CA SER A 511 18.14 3.96 -12.21
C SER A 511 16.64 4.14 -12.20
N TRP A 512 16.19 5.29 -12.68
CA TRP A 512 14.78 5.63 -12.80
C TRP A 512 14.27 5.46 -14.23
N SER A 513 13.03 5.01 -14.34
CA SER A 513 12.23 4.98 -15.56
C SER A 513 10.81 5.46 -15.27
N ASN A 514 10.01 5.64 -16.33
CA ASN A 514 8.61 6.04 -16.18
C ASN A 514 7.69 4.82 -16.30
N GLY A 515 6.68 4.76 -15.44
CA GLY A 515 5.54 3.87 -15.55
C GLY A 515 4.35 4.53 -16.27
N PRO A 516 3.22 3.82 -16.40
CA PRO A 516 1.97 4.44 -16.82
C PRO A 516 1.52 5.48 -15.79
N ASN A 517 0.92 6.57 -16.25
CA ASN A 517 0.38 7.60 -15.37
C ASN A 517 -0.98 7.15 -14.81
N THR A 518 -1.30 7.64 -13.61
CA THR A 518 -2.65 7.58 -13.04
C THR A 518 -3.60 8.42 -13.90
N ASN A 519 -4.88 8.10 -13.85
CA ASN A 519 -5.95 8.78 -14.59
C ASN A 519 -6.18 10.19 -14.05
N VAL A 520 -6.05 10.37 -12.73
CA VAL A 520 -6.05 11.68 -12.08
C VAL A 520 -4.73 11.95 -11.36
N ALA A 521 -4.47 13.21 -11.02
CA ALA A 521 -3.30 13.54 -10.21
C ALA A 521 -3.57 13.23 -8.73
N HIS A 522 -2.52 12.87 -8.00
CA HIS A 522 -2.61 12.51 -6.59
C HIS A 522 -1.49 13.17 -5.79
N SER A 523 -1.76 14.27 -5.09
CA SER A 523 -0.85 14.86 -4.08
C SER A 523 -1.37 14.61 -2.67
N PHE A 524 -0.51 14.67 -1.65
CA PHE A 524 -0.92 14.36 -0.26
C PHE A 524 -1.66 13.02 -0.15
N THR A 525 -1.26 12.06 -0.97
CA THR A 525 -1.97 10.80 -1.14
C THR A 525 -1.33 9.70 -0.29
N GLY A 526 -2.12 8.67 0.01
CA GLY A 526 -1.61 7.41 0.56
C GLY A 526 -1.44 6.38 -0.55
N GLY A 527 -0.56 5.41 -0.36
CA GLY A 527 -0.45 4.29 -1.28
C GLY A 527 0.47 3.20 -0.76
N THR A 528 0.37 2.02 -1.35
CA THR A 528 1.19 0.86 -1.04
C THR A 528 1.17 -0.11 -2.22
N ALA A 529 1.97 -1.16 -2.17
CA ALA A 529 1.71 -2.37 -2.95
C ALA A 529 0.83 -3.33 -2.14
N VAL A 530 -0.07 -4.07 -2.79
CA VAL A 530 -0.79 -5.23 -2.23
C VAL A 530 -0.54 -6.40 -3.18
N GLY A 531 0.28 -7.36 -2.77
CA GLY A 531 0.75 -8.41 -3.68
C GLY A 531 1.54 -7.80 -4.86
N ASN A 532 0.99 -7.95 -6.08
CA ASN A 532 1.57 -7.40 -7.32
C ASN A 532 0.87 -6.12 -7.81
N ASP A 533 -0.04 -5.57 -7.02
CA ASP A 533 -0.83 -4.42 -7.41
C ASP A 533 -0.36 -3.18 -6.64
N LEU A 534 -0.06 -2.09 -7.34
CA LEU A 534 0.09 -0.79 -6.70
C LEU A 534 -1.28 -0.17 -6.51
N ILE A 535 -1.52 0.43 -5.35
CA ILE A 535 -2.72 1.22 -5.08
C ILE A 535 -2.33 2.63 -4.63
N VAL A 536 -3.04 3.61 -5.18
CA VAL A 536 -3.01 5.01 -4.72
C VAL A 536 -4.40 5.38 -4.22
N VAL A 537 -4.47 6.00 -3.06
CA VAL A 537 -5.70 6.21 -2.29
C VAL A 537 -5.86 7.69 -2.02
N THR A 538 -6.89 8.31 -2.62
CA THR A 538 -7.31 9.69 -2.37
C THR A 538 -6.20 10.72 -2.59
N GLY A 539 -6.30 11.89 -1.95
CA GLY A 539 -5.34 12.99 -2.08
C GLY A 539 -5.95 14.20 -2.77
N PHE A 540 -5.10 15.06 -3.29
CA PHE A 540 -5.44 16.33 -3.93
C PHE A 540 -5.10 16.30 -5.42
N ASP A 541 -6.11 16.50 -6.27
CA ASP A 541 -6.01 16.33 -7.73
C ASP A 541 -5.46 17.56 -8.48
N GLY A 542 -5.27 18.68 -7.78
CA GLY A 542 -4.81 19.93 -8.40
C GLY A 542 -5.86 20.67 -9.25
N VAL A 543 -7.08 20.15 -9.34
CA VAL A 543 -8.18 20.70 -10.16
C VAL A 543 -9.42 20.96 -9.30
N SER A 544 -10.04 19.90 -8.78
CA SER A 544 -11.29 19.96 -8.02
C SER A 544 -11.05 20.05 -6.51
N GLY A 545 -9.90 19.61 -6.03
CA GLY A 545 -9.54 19.61 -4.62
C GLY A 545 -9.13 18.22 -4.12
N ASP A 546 -9.49 17.95 -2.87
CA ASP A 546 -9.36 16.61 -2.29
C ASP A 546 -10.31 15.65 -3.03
N THR A 547 -9.95 14.38 -3.18
CA THR A 547 -10.72 13.38 -3.95
C THR A 547 -10.96 12.09 -3.16
N THR A 548 -12.00 11.35 -3.54
CA THR A 548 -12.24 9.96 -3.10
C THR A 548 -11.56 8.94 -4.01
N THR A 549 -11.02 9.35 -5.16
CA THR A 549 -10.52 8.46 -6.20
C THR A 549 -9.43 7.54 -5.68
N VAL A 550 -9.58 6.26 -6.02
CA VAL A 550 -8.58 5.21 -5.77
C VAL A 550 -8.24 4.60 -7.12
N GLU A 551 -6.95 4.43 -7.38
CA GLU A 551 -6.49 3.78 -8.60
C GLU A 551 -5.57 2.62 -8.29
N GLU A 552 -5.63 1.59 -9.13
CA GLU A 552 -4.83 0.38 -9.01
C GLU A 552 -4.12 0.06 -10.33
N SER A 553 -2.85 -0.35 -10.24
CA SER A 553 -2.06 -0.83 -11.38
C SER A 553 -1.41 -2.15 -11.06
N HIS A 554 -1.77 -3.17 -11.84
CA HIS A 554 -1.19 -4.49 -11.74
C HIS A 554 0.21 -4.54 -12.36
N CYS A 555 1.15 -5.16 -11.66
CA CYS A 555 2.42 -5.55 -12.24
C CYS A 555 2.39 -7.00 -12.78
N GLY A 556 2.57 -7.13 -14.10
CA GLY A 556 2.69 -8.42 -14.77
C GLY A 556 3.50 -8.35 -16.08
N PRO A 557 3.67 -9.48 -16.79
CA PRO A 557 4.27 -9.46 -18.13
C PRO A 557 3.49 -8.52 -19.04
N ALA A 558 4.17 -7.74 -19.88
CA ALA A 558 3.52 -6.96 -20.92
C ALA A 558 2.64 -7.89 -21.75
N GLY A 559 1.32 -7.78 -21.57
CA GLY A 559 0.40 -8.60 -22.35
C GLY A 559 0.65 -8.34 -23.83
N THR A 560 0.87 -9.39 -24.62
CA THR A 560 0.29 -9.38 -25.96
C THR A 560 -1.20 -9.11 -25.77
N PRO A 561 -1.87 -8.29 -26.61
CA PRO A 561 -3.30 -8.09 -26.49
C PRO A 561 -3.98 -9.46 -26.63
N SER A 562 -4.29 -10.05 -25.48
CA SER A 562 -4.90 -11.36 -25.36
C SER A 562 -6.39 -11.10 -25.27
N PRO A 563 -7.22 -11.81 -26.05
CA PRO A 563 -8.65 -11.58 -26.11
C PRO A 563 -9.24 -11.70 -24.71
N THR A 564 -9.99 -10.67 -24.31
CA THR A 564 -10.69 -10.59 -23.03
C THR A 564 -11.40 -11.92 -22.72
N PRO A 565 -11.18 -12.52 -21.53
CA PRO A 565 -11.78 -13.80 -21.17
C PRO A 565 -13.31 -13.70 -21.13
N THR A 566 -13.96 -14.65 -21.81
CA THR A 566 -15.40 -14.85 -21.81
C THR A 566 -15.90 -15.20 -20.41
N ALA A 567 -16.58 -14.27 -19.75
CA ALA A 567 -17.38 -14.57 -18.56
C ALA A 567 -18.68 -15.29 -18.97
N THR A 568 -18.88 -16.49 -18.42
CA THR A 568 -20.17 -17.20 -18.45
C THR A 568 -21.12 -16.56 -17.44
N ALA A 569 -22.37 -16.37 -17.86
CA ALA A 569 -23.33 -15.42 -17.32
C ALA A 569 -23.83 -15.67 -15.89
N THR A 570 -24.03 -14.57 -15.15
CA THR A 570 -25.30 -14.31 -14.46
C THR A 570 -25.84 -12.95 -14.94
N ALA A 571 -26.89 -13.01 -15.76
CA ALA A 571 -27.84 -11.97 -16.21
C ALA A 571 -27.37 -10.51 -16.46
N THR A 572 -26.80 -10.32 -17.65
CA THR A 572 -27.04 -9.22 -18.65
C THR A 572 -26.95 -7.73 -18.26
N GLY A 573 -25.84 -7.11 -18.67
CA GLY A 573 -25.75 -5.72 -19.16
C GLY A 573 -24.83 -5.67 -20.40
N SER A 574 -25.33 -5.13 -21.50
CA SER A 574 -24.69 -5.00 -22.84
C SER A 574 -23.45 -4.09 -22.80
N PRO A 575 -22.52 -4.11 -23.80
CA PRO A 575 -21.43 -3.13 -23.89
C PRO A 575 -22.04 -1.74 -23.80
N GLY A 576 -21.49 -0.87 -22.94
CA GLY A 576 -21.96 0.49 -22.77
C GLY A 576 -21.96 1.19 -24.12
N SER A 577 -23.11 1.22 -24.79
CA SER A 577 -23.34 2.10 -25.92
C SER A 577 -23.13 3.52 -25.43
N CYS A 578 -22.44 4.38 -26.21
CA CYS A 578 -22.52 5.82 -26.02
C CYS A 578 -23.96 6.17 -25.61
N PRO A 579 -24.18 6.76 -24.43
CA PRO A 579 -25.53 6.89 -23.90
C PRO A 579 -26.37 7.66 -24.91
N PRO A 580 -27.62 7.23 -25.19
CA PRO A 580 -28.45 7.89 -26.21
C PRO A 580 -28.76 9.35 -25.85
N VAL A 581 -28.57 9.74 -24.59
CA VAL A 581 -28.69 11.10 -24.07
C VAL A 581 -27.59 11.34 -23.04
N ILE A 582 -26.90 12.47 -23.15
CA ILE A 582 -26.01 13.02 -22.11
C ILE A 582 -26.72 14.18 -21.41
N THR A 583 -26.70 14.23 -20.09
CA THR A 583 -27.37 15.27 -19.30
C THR A 583 -26.76 15.37 -17.91
N GLU A 584 -26.64 16.59 -17.39
CA GLU A 584 -26.23 16.88 -16.01
C GLU A 584 -27.43 17.18 -15.11
N SER A 585 -28.64 17.14 -15.67
CA SER A 585 -29.87 17.42 -14.93
C SER A 585 -30.39 16.14 -14.26
N THR A 586 -30.48 16.14 -12.93
CA THR A 586 -31.17 15.08 -12.15
C THR A 586 -32.69 15.11 -12.33
N THR A 587 -33.24 16.25 -12.76
CA THR A 587 -34.67 16.44 -13.03
C THR A 587 -34.89 17.31 -14.27
N GLN A 588 -36.02 17.11 -14.94
CA GLN A 588 -36.49 18.00 -16.01
C GLN A 588 -37.62 18.93 -15.53
N VAL A 589 -37.86 18.99 -14.22
CA VAL A 589 -38.79 19.96 -13.62
C VAL A 589 -38.22 21.37 -13.83
N ILE A 590 -39.09 22.29 -14.24
CA ILE A 590 -38.81 23.71 -14.40
C ILE A 590 -39.45 24.43 -13.23
N VAL A 591 -38.68 25.25 -12.52
CA VAL A 591 -39.14 26.02 -11.38
C VAL A 591 -39.31 27.47 -11.80
N ASP A 592 -40.56 27.92 -11.86
CA ASP A 592 -40.93 29.30 -12.21
C ASP A 592 -40.20 30.33 -11.33
N GLY A 593 -39.64 31.35 -11.95
CA GLY A 593 -38.88 32.42 -11.29
C GLY A 593 -37.49 32.03 -10.80
N ASN A 594 -36.99 30.84 -11.10
CA ASN A 594 -35.62 30.41 -10.74
C ASN A 594 -34.58 30.82 -11.79
N SER A 595 -35.01 31.16 -13.00
CA SER A 595 -34.11 31.48 -14.12
C SER A 595 -33.31 32.76 -13.89
N VAL A 596 -32.00 32.68 -14.12
CA VAL A 596 -31.11 33.84 -14.06
C VAL A 596 -31.04 34.49 -15.45
N SER A 597 -31.47 35.74 -15.54
CA SER A 597 -31.33 36.56 -16.75
C SER A 597 -30.63 37.86 -16.41
N CYS A 598 -29.75 38.32 -17.31
CA CYS A 598 -29.09 39.62 -17.21
C CYS A 598 -30.05 40.80 -17.43
N ASN A 599 -31.31 40.52 -17.76
CA ASN A 599 -32.29 41.52 -18.17
C ASN A 599 -33.27 41.77 -17.02
N ALA A 600 -33.40 43.03 -16.57
CA ALA A 600 -34.28 43.44 -15.49
C ALA A 600 -35.78 43.41 -15.86
N GLY A 601 -36.28 42.26 -16.30
CA GLY A 601 -37.70 41.89 -16.27
C GLY A 601 -38.64 42.55 -17.29
N GLY A 602 -38.20 42.89 -18.50
CA GLY A 602 -39.15 43.48 -19.48
C GLY A 602 -38.85 43.42 -20.97
N ILE A 603 -37.62 43.13 -21.40
CA ILE A 603 -37.23 42.98 -22.81
C ILE A 603 -36.04 42.02 -22.94
N THR A 604 -35.98 41.21 -23.99
CA THR A 604 -34.78 40.44 -24.37
C THR A 604 -33.73 41.38 -24.99
N THR A 605 -32.63 41.64 -24.29
CA THR A 605 -31.37 42.08 -24.91
C THR A 605 -30.55 40.86 -25.32
N GLN A 606 -29.50 41.07 -26.13
CA GLN A 606 -28.56 40.00 -26.50
C GLN A 606 -28.09 39.23 -25.26
N ASN A 607 -28.28 37.91 -25.25
CA ASN A 607 -27.85 37.06 -24.15
C ASN A 607 -27.43 35.68 -24.67
N SER A 608 -26.54 35.02 -23.94
CA SER A 608 -26.07 33.68 -24.24
C SER A 608 -26.12 32.83 -22.99
N TYR A 609 -26.65 31.62 -23.13
CA TYR A 609 -26.73 30.64 -22.05
C TYR A 609 -25.85 29.46 -22.41
N TRP A 610 -24.89 29.12 -21.55
CA TRP A 610 -23.92 28.06 -21.81
C TRP A 610 -24.09 26.89 -20.84
N ARG A 611 -23.80 25.69 -21.33
CA ARG A 611 -23.57 24.48 -20.51
C ARG A 611 -22.45 23.66 -21.14
N ALA A 612 -21.56 23.11 -20.34
CA ALA A 612 -20.43 22.30 -20.79
C ALA A 612 -20.59 20.88 -20.25
N PHE A 613 -20.49 19.87 -21.11
CA PHE A 613 -20.63 18.46 -20.74
C PHE A 613 -19.27 17.78 -20.80
N ASN A 614 -18.83 17.16 -19.72
CA ASN A 614 -17.57 16.40 -19.69
C ASN A 614 -17.67 15.14 -20.58
N MET A 615 -16.99 15.17 -21.72
CA MET A 615 -17.11 14.10 -22.72
C MET A 615 -16.43 12.81 -22.26
N ASN A 616 -15.41 12.88 -21.42
CA ASN A 616 -14.81 11.68 -20.84
C ASN A 616 -15.79 10.98 -19.90
N THR A 617 -16.49 11.73 -19.05
CA THR A 617 -17.54 11.19 -18.16
C THR A 617 -18.68 10.55 -18.95
N PHE A 618 -19.15 11.22 -20.00
CA PHE A 618 -20.34 10.78 -20.72
C PHE A 618 -20.08 9.72 -21.79
N THR A 619 -18.93 9.76 -22.46
CA THR A 619 -18.68 8.92 -23.66
C THR A 619 -17.39 8.12 -23.57
N GLY A 620 -16.63 8.24 -22.47
CA GLY A 620 -15.35 7.54 -22.30
C GLY A 620 -14.32 7.95 -23.35
N GLY A 621 -14.36 9.21 -23.80
CA GLY A 621 -13.45 9.72 -24.84
C GLY A 621 -13.74 9.18 -26.25
N GLN A 622 -14.93 8.63 -26.49
CA GLN A 622 -15.37 8.22 -27.83
C GLN A 622 -16.07 9.37 -28.57
N ASP A 623 -15.98 9.35 -29.89
CA ASP A 623 -16.77 10.22 -30.77
C ASP A 623 -18.27 10.09 -30.46
N TYR A 624 -18.95 11.22 -30.31
CA TYR A 624 -20.36 11.27 -29.95
C TYR A 624 -21.19 11.90 -31.05
N ASN A 625 -22.05 11.10 -31.67
CA ASN A 625 -22.94 11.55 -32.73
C ASN A 625 -24.20 12.18 -32.14
N ILE A 626 -24.28 13.50 -32.20
CA ILE A 626 -25.39 14.29 -31.71
C ILE A 626 -26.42 14.40 -32.84
N THR A 627 -27.68 14.08 -32.54
CA THR A 627 -28.82 14.16 -33.47
C THR A 627 -29.87 15.20 -33.06
N ALA A 628 -29.86 15.61 -31.79
CA ALA A 628 -30.64 16.69 -31.24
C ALA A 628 -30.03 17.19 -29.93
N VAL A 629 -30.39 18.40 -29.52
CA VAL A 629 -30.13 18.96 -28.19
C VAL A 629 -31.43 19.47 -27.59
N GLN A 630 -31.51 19.45 -26.26
CA GLN A 630 -32.68 19.88 -25.52
C GLN A 630 -32.30 20.87 -24.44
N PHE A 631 -33.14 21.87 -24.23
CA PHE A 631 -33.00 22.82 -23.13
C PHE A 631 -34.36 23.24 -22.61
N ALA A 632 -34.41 23.58 -21.32
CA ALA A 632 -35.63 24.04 -20.68
C ALA A 632 -35.94 25.49 -21.04
N ILE A 633 -37.23 25.81 -21.10
CA ILE A 633 -37.78 27.15 -21.27
C ILE A 633 -38.70 27.40 -20.08
N GLU A 634 -38.36 28.36 -19.24
CA GLU A 634 -39.29 28.89 -18.23
C GLU A 634 -40.35 29.73 -18.94
N GLN A 635 -39.92 30.66 -19.81
CA GLN A 635 -40.82 31.48 -20.59
C GLN A 635 -40.18 31.91 -21.91
N ALA A 636 -40.90 31.72 -23.01
CA ALA A 636 -40.60 32.31 -24.31
C ALA A 636 -41.87 33.02 -24.82
N VAL A 637 -41.74 34.30 -25.16
CA VAL A 637 -42.79 35.10 -25.78
C VAL A 637 -42.15 35.86 -26.94
N GLY A 638 -42.60 35.58 -28.16
CA GLY A 638 -42.30 36.35 -29.35
C GLY A 638 -43.38 37.39 -29.61
N GLY A 639 -42.98 38.62 -29.93
CA GLY A 639 -43.87 39.74 -30.23
C GLY A 639 -44.69 39.54 -31.50
N VAL A 640 -44.48 40.37 -32.53
CA VAL A 640 -45.26 40.25 -33.79
C VAL A 640 -44.80 39.02 -34.58
N GLY A 641 -45.42 37.87 -34.33
CA GLY A 641 -45.11 36.59 -34.98
C GLY A 641 -45.16 35.36 -34.07
N GLY A 642 -45.33 35.53 -32.74
CA GLY A 642 -45.52 34.42 -31.78
C GLY A 642 -44.34 33.46 -31.66
N THR A 643 -43.13 33.90 -32.05
CA THR A 643 -41.89 33.13 -31.94
C THR A 643 -40.70 34.03 -31.56
N GLN A 644 -39.78 33.48 -30.79
CA GLN A 644 -38.51 34.06 -30.37
C GLN A 644 -37.35 33.42 -31.15
N SER A 645 -36.57 34.20 -31.88
CA SER A 645 -35.40 33.69 -32.59
C SER A 645 -34.24 33.42 -31.63
N ALA A 646 -33.52 32.33 -31.86
CA ALA A 646 -32.31 31.94 -31.15
C ALA A 646 -31.35 31.19 -32.10
N THR A 647 -30.09 31.04 -31.71
CA THR A 647 -29.12 30.17 -32.39
C THR A 647 -28.55 29.21 -31.35
N VAL A 648 -28.56 27.92 -31.64
CA VAL A 648 -27.89 26.91 -30.82
C VAL A 648 -26.52 26.61 -31.41
N ASN A 649 -25.46 26.89 -30.65
CA ASN A 649 -24.09 26.60 -31.03
C ASN A 649 -23.53 25.44 -30.19
N LEU A 650 -22.74 24.58 -30.82
CA LEU A 650 -21.99 23.52 -30.15
C LEU A 650 -20.50 23.70 -30.43
N TYR A 651 -19.68 23.59 -29.39
CA TYR A 651 -18.23 23.74 -29.46
C TYR A 651 -17.52 22.53 -28.85
N ALA A 652 -16.36 22.16 -29.40
CA ALA A 652 -15.45 21.18 -28.82
C ALA A 652 -14.36 21.89 -28.02
N ASN A 653 -14.35 21.73 -26.69
CA ASN A 653 -13.39 22.40 -25.81
C ASN A 653 -12.18 21.52 -25.51
N HIS A 654 -10.98 22.11 -25.55
CA HIS A 654 -9.72 21.43 -25.24
C HIS A 654 -8.82 22.29 -24.32
N GLY A 655 -7.80 21.65 -23.76
CA GLY A 655 -6.72 22.30 -23.01
C GLY A 655 -7.04 22.67 -21.57
N ALA A 656 -8.22 23.23 -21.29
CA ALA A 656 -8.71 23.55 -19.94
C ALA A 656 -10.24 23.51 -19.89
N ALA A 657 -10.82 23.32 -18.70
CA ALA A 657 -12.27 23.34 -18.52
C ALA A 657 -12.89 24.70 -18.90
N PHE A 658 -14.12 24.69 -19.39
CA PHE A 658 -14.89 25.88 -19.71
C PHE A 658 -15.03 26.78 -18.47
N PRO A 659 -14.89 28.12 -18.58
CA PRO A 659 -14.76 28.90 -19.82
C PRO A 659 -13.30 29.11 -20.28
N GLY A 660 -12.31 28.48 -19.64
CA GLY A 660 -10.88 28.76 -19.81
C GLY A 660 -10.16 28.01 -20.93
N GLY A 661 -10.80 27.01 -21.55
CA GLY A 661 -10.26 26.28 -22.70
C GLY A 661 -10.38 27.02 -24.04
N ASP A 662 -10.08 26.33 -25.14
CA ASP A 662 -10.03 26.88 -26.50
C ASP A 662 -11.36 26.84 -27.28
N TRP A 663 -12.48 26.60 -26.58
CA TRP A 663 -13.80 26.39 -27.16
C TRP A 663 -14.25 27.49 -28.13
N GLN A 664 -13.92 28.77 -27.92
CA GLN A 664 -14.40 29.85 -28.80
C GLN A 664 -13.88 29.72 -30.25
N SER A 665 -12.75 29.03 -30.45
CA SER A 665 -12.20 28.74 -31.78
C SER A 665 -12.71 27.44 -32.41
N ASN A 666 -13.44 26.62 -31.66
CA ASN A 666 -13.76 25.23 -32.02
C ASN A 666 -15.27 24.99 -32.15
N LEU A 667 -15.95 25.84 -32.92
CA LEU A 667 -17.37 25.68 -33.26
C LEU A 667 -17.57 24.47 -34.17
N ILE A 668 -18.33 23.47 -33.70
CA ILE A 668 -18.64 22.24 -34.46
C ILE A 668 -20.04 22.25 -35.07
N ALA A 669 -21.01 22.98 -34.50
CA ALA A 669 -22.33 23.18 -35.11
C ALA A 669 -22.94 24.54 -34.73
N SER A 670 -23.75 25.10 -35.62
CA SER A 670 -24.53 26.32 -35.39
C SER A 670 -25.88 26.20 -36.09
N VAL A 671 -26.97 26.19 -35.31
CA VAL A 671 -28.34 25.92 -35.79
C VAL A 671 -29.26 27.08 -35.41
N PRO A 672 -29.73 27.88 -36.38
CA PRO A 672 -30.74 28.90 -36.10
C PRO A 672 -32.11 28.25 -35.85
N VAL A 673 -32.82 28.71 -34.81
CA VAL A 673 -34.13 28.19 -34.40
C VAL A 673 -35.11 29.32 -34.10
N ASN A 674 -36.40 29.07 -34.31
CA ASN A 674 -37.49 29.94 -33.88
C ASN A 674 -38.32 29.20 -32.83
N ILE A 675 -38.31 29.73 -31.61
CA ILE A 675 -38.92 29.14 -30.42
C ILE A 675 -40.35 29.71 -30.30
N PRO A 676 -41.43 28.92 -30.40
CA PRO A 676 -42.79 29.43 -30.24
C PRO A 676 -43.08 29.89 -28.81
N ASP A 677 -44.13 30.69 -28.67
CA ASP A 677 -44.65 31.11 -27.36
C ASP A 677 -44.99 29.88 -26.50
N GLN A 678 -44.30 29.74 -25.37
CA GLN A 678 -44.44 28.60 -24.46
C GLN A 678 -43.87 28.94 -23.09
N ASN A 679 -44.39 28.27 -22.05
CA ASN A 679 -43.91 28.38 -20.67
C ASN A 679 -43.72 26.97 -20.10
N ASP A 680 -42.69 26.80 -19.27
CA ASP A 680 -42.37 25.57 -18.55
C ASP A 680 -42.30 24.32 -19.45
N THR A 681 -41.58 24.43 -20.57
CA THR A 681 -41.41 23.32 -21.53
C THR A 681 -39.95 22.98 -21.77
N ILE A 682 -39.70 21.75 -22.21
CA ILE A 682 -38.41 21.35 -22.80
C ILE A 682 -38.50 21.56 -24.31
N PHE A 683 -37.58 22.35 -24.86
CA PHE A 683 -37.50 22.61 -26.30
C PHE A 683 -36.42 21.75 -26.94
N ASN A 684 -36.78 21.08 -28.05
CA ASN A 684 -35.91 20.15 -28.75
C ASN A 684 -35.45 20.73 -30.10
N VAL A 685 -34.13 20.78 -30.30
CA VAL A 685 -33.49 21.29 -31.51
C VAL A 685 -32.76 20.15 -32.23
N PRO A 686 -33.23 19.72 -33.41
CA PRO A 686 -32.48 18.77 -34.24
C PRO A 686 -31.14 19.36 -34.67
N VAL A 687 -30.05 18.62 -34.48
CA VAL A 687 -28.69 19.00 -34.91
C VAL A 687 -27.94 17.74 -35.28
N VAL A 688 -27.19 17.71 -36.39
CA VAL A 688 -26.40 16.54 -36.78
C VAL A 688 -24.93 16.93 -36.80
N VAL A 689 -24.20 16.51 -35.77
CA VAL A 689 -22.77 16.78 -35.63
C VAL A 689 -22.10 15.70 -34.79
N THR A 690 -20.81 15.45 -35.01
CA THR A 690 -20.00 14.58 -34.17
C THR A 690 -19.13 15.44 -33.25
N ALA A 691 -19.30 15.29 -31.94
CA ALA A 691 -18.33 15.80 -30.98
C ALA A 691 -17.14 14.82 -30.96
N PRO A 692 -15.91 15.29 -31.23
CA PRO A 692 -14.76 14.41 -31.30
C PRO A 692 -14.44 13.86 -29.90
N GLY A 693 -14.06 12.59 -29.82
CA GLY A 693 -13.66 11.94 -28.56
C GLY A 693 -12.43 12.57 -27.91
N SER A 694 -11.67 13.39 -28.65
CA SER A 694 -10.57 14.18 -28.12
C SER A 694 -10.99 15.45 -27.37
N ALA A 695 -12.26 15.86 -27.47
CA ALA A 695 -12.76 17.03 -26.74
C ALA A 695 -12.85 16.70 -25.25
N LEU A 696 -12.33 17.60 -24.40
CA LEU A 696 -12.51 17.49 -22.95
C LEU A 696 -13.97 17.73 -22.57
N GLU A 697 -14.58 18.77 -23.16
CA GLU A 697 -15.99 19.10 -22.96
C GLU A 697 -16.68 19.44 -24.28
N LEU A 698 -17.96 19.12 -24.36
CA LEU A 698 -18.88 19.65 -25.35
C LEU A 698 -19.59 20.86 -24.75
N VAL A 699 -19.38 22.04 -25.31
CA VAL A 699 -20.03 23.28 -24.85
C VAL A 699 -21.22 23.58 -25.73
N MET A 700 -22.41 23.66 -25.13
CA MET A 700 -23.64 24.11 -25.77
C MET A 700 -23.93 25.56 -25.39
N GLU A 701 -24.24 26.39 -26.40
CA GLU A 701 -24.71 27.75 -26.23
C GLU A 701 -26.12 27.90 -26.83
N VAL A 702 -27.04 28.50 -26.08
CA VAL A 702 -28.29 29.08 -26.62
C VAL A 702 -28.10 30.59 -26.70
N ASN A 703 -27.86 31.08 -27.91
CA ASN A 703 -27.63 32.49 -28.21
C ASN A 703 -28.95 33.18 -28.60
N ILE A 704 -29.32 34.23 -27.88
CA ILE A 704 -30.45 35.10 -28.19
C ILE A 704 -29.90 36.39 -28.83
N PRO A 705 -30.18 36.68 -30.11
CA PRO A 705 -29.59 37.81 -30.83
C PRO A 705 -30.11 39.17 -30.34
N ASP A 706 -29.31 40.22 -30.57
CA ASP A 706 -29.69 41.60 -30.30
C ASP A 706 -30.80 42.09 -31.25
N GLY A 707 -31.65 43.00 -30.78
CA GLY A 707 -32.61 43.70 -31.64
C GLY A 707 -33.94 42.98 -31.93
N THR A 708 -34.36 42.03 -31.09
CA THR A 708 -35.71 41.44 -31.23
C THR A 708 -36.80 42.45 -30.82
N ALA A 709 -37.97 42.39 -31.46
CA ALA A 709 -38.99 43.44 -31.36
C ALA A 709 -39.47 43.68 -29.92
N GLN A 710 -39.91 44.91 -29.61
CA GLN A 710 -40.50 45.26 -28.32
C GLN A 710 -41.65 44.29 -27.98
N GLY A 711 -41.57 43.63 -26.82
CA GLY A 711 -42.52 42.61 -26.36
C GLY A 711 -41.99 41.18 -26.36
N ASN A 712 -40.76 40.96 -26.84
CA ASN A 712 -40.10 39.66 -26.76
C ASN A 712 -39.53 39.36 -25.36
N VAL A 713 -39.75 38.15 -24.86
CA VAL A 713 -39.30 37.66 -23.54
C VAL A 713 -38.70 36.26 -23.69
N PHE A 714 -37.55 36.00 -23.06
CA PHE A 714 -36.93 34.69 -23.04
C PHE A 714 -36.20 34.43 -21.72
N PHE A 715 -36.58 33.36 -21.03
CA PHE A 715 -35.96 32.83 -19.83
C PHE A 715 -35.69 31.33 -20.03
N ILE A 716 -34.42 30.94 -19.95
CA ILE A 716 -34.02 29.54 -20.01
C ILE A 716 -34.42 28.86 -18.70
N GLY A 717 -35.13 27.74 -18.76
CA GLY A 717 -35.64 27.09 -17.56
C GLY A 717 -34.53 26.51 -16.68
N SER A 718 -34.77 26.52 -15.36
CA SER A 718 -33.84 26.00 -14.35
C SER A 718 -34.58 25.39 -13.16
N ASN A 719 -33.86 24.70 -12.28
CA ASN A 719 -34.37 24.17 -11.02
C ASN A 719 -33.31 24.27 -9.91
N THR A 720 -33.66 23.78 -8.72
CA THR A 720 -32.82 23.83 -7.51
C THR A 720 -32.11 22.51 -7.21
N ASP A 721 -32.30 21.48 -8.04
CA ASP A 721 -31.71 20.17 -7.80
C ASP A 721 -30.22 20.17 -8.19
N PRO A 722 -29.39 19.36 -7.50
CA PRO A 722 -27.97 19.29 -7.82
C PRO A 722 -27.74 18.77 -9.25
N GLU A 723 -26.73 19.33 -9.91
CA GLU A 723 -26.23 18.86 -11.21
C GLU A 723 -25.36 17.61 -10.99
N THR A 724 -25.38 16.65 -11.94
CA THR A 724 -24.65 15.37 -11.84
C THR A 724 -23.25 15.39 -12.45
N GLY A 725 -22.71 16.58 -12.73
CA GLY A 725 -21.44 16.77 -13.44
C GLY A 725 -20.66 17.94 -12.86
#